data_AF-A0A838IK24-F1
#
_entry.id   AF-A0A838IK24-F1
#
_cell.length_a   1.000
_cell.length_b   1.000
_cell.length_c   1.000
_cell.angle_alpha   90.00
_cell.angle_beta   90.00
_cell.angle_gamma   90.00
#
_symmetry.space_group_name_H-M   'P 1'
#
loop_
_entity.id
_entity.type
_entity.pdbx_description
1 polymer ?
#
loop_
_entity_poly.entity_id
_entity_poly.type
_entity_poly.pdbx_seq_one_letter_code
_entity_poly.pdbx_strand_id
1 'polypeptide(L)'
;MSSSMGLRVSILVACGLIFGLGCLKEYDFERPEQARGTLGQELFTIWKKDTARSATAPQARLALLEERGEDFVDAVDATIPLDHLGEFDTFLQDTLPLIDSGLMPGLTRKLTVSMEEAAASPGLLAAISGQRRPPAGSFITHRVNPDFAVHALSFGQMRALSLRTTDRVVKADGLHEDGRVFFEESTSVSDLLRAWKLSTDAPLASSAPSERWPMALSTLLFSEDARFERAAAGTPLFVARYDERGFPKAALSSTGIAFPFVDHDGDGLADVDQAGRFVLSDGSAASILAFSSGDLSEPVSRDAFGRATRGQSGFAFDYVDLNRTGLGFLVRSGARLANEEVLYHLLAAAPVVMGPLAVGEDARGSYVALAEDHPLLDVLDALVATLNVESLPEVLGAVAGFLDRASAQLAQLFWALQHASEAIDRHPAATLRDNQTLLYDLLPILRDIAQSPALWADFMEALRDPIIRRAGEAMLTLLKHKNVRAVPAVGGPYDTCFQPCLALPIGTDRRFDCIRACPNQEIFSVPMDFASAEAETNRSMMQRMFHLLRDTAGVSYTMNIVEARVPGITLPANLPPMVTLPGAAEAFIAAVAGNLNLADYISEEFTNSDLGQLVRLLDAILPFDLGNETVASALSIASGLFGVHLDTVPSPDQITRLFNQPDLRFESDDGSIVLAVSNPVCRDGFVMSHHHADGLYAGEASGLIDTIYPLARAFSNHGREDLLAQLFVVVHAHYSSRTDLYRTAQGSPTPMKGSNLVSFEPILIEVFEAGHFFDALYEFAHATKQIKAPGEIDFDEHMRRLVFQATRTDDGFKSRSGKSAVQVADGRNLSPISRLHIVLNGIEEAIERVPPGEPSRRHLDLALEGITNVLLEVEKADGEPAKFVEPGGLALTSRAIRQLSERAATLQERGELSTWLDQTLIDELASLWSSRGFYAMLRFGNELHAEAEMRALLSDFLQHIANSPAGYQQTTLALYTLFLHAVNTEFWTPFARFLATLLDPDRRWDAPPLSDLPLASHVALITREMLTYDAPGTILEVLHRGLRSEGQALSPLGVIVELVADYYRADPSLAGPLGEEDYRRVFSSIAGWLAHRVYGIEQYYKLAAQRRIHP
;
A
#
# COMPACT_ATOMS: atom_id res chain seq x y z
N MET A 1 -95.84 -75.79 19.97
CA MET A 1 -96.05 -76.96 20.85
C MET A 1 -94.71 -77.64 21.08
N SER A 2 -94.29 -77.74 22.35
CA SER A 2 -93.28 -78.65 22.93
C SER A 2 -91.82 -78.47 22.47
N SER A 3 -90.79 -78.30 23.30
CA SER A 3 -90.57 -78.45 24.76
C SER A 3 -89.24 -77.74 25.10
N SER A 4 -89.19 -76.78 26.04
CA SER A 4 -88.89 -76.95 27.47
C SER A 4 -87.70 -77.86 27.84
N MET A 5 -86.86 -77.34 28.76
CA MET A 5 -86.09 -78.09 29.78
C MET A 5 -84.54 -78.23 29.68
N GLY A 6 -83.83 -77.39 28.90
CA GLY A 6 -82.35 -77.28 28.99
C GLY A 6 -81.80 -76.02 29.67
N LEU A 7 -82.62 -74.96 29.78
CA LEU A 7 -82.17 -73.59 30.05
C LEU A 7 -82.13 -73.19 31.55
N ARG A 8 -82.38 -74.08 32.51
CA ARG A 8 -82.54 -73.67 33.93
C ARG A 8 -81.70 -74.41 34.96
N VAL A 9 -80.84 -75.35 34.57
CA VAL A 9 -79.97 -76.06 35.54
C VAL A 9 -78.47 -75.77 35.32
N SER A 10 -78.03 -75.41 34.12
CA SER A 10 -76.64 -74.95 33.90
C SER A 10 -76.38 -73.53 34.43
N ILE A 11 -77.44 -72.73 34.62
CA ILE A 11 -77.37 -71.36 35.18
C ILE A 11 -77.10 -71.37 36.71
N LEU A 12 -77.26 -72.51 37.39
CA LEU A 12 -77.07 -72.60 38.85
C LEU A 12 -75.77 -73.31 39.27
N VAL A 13 -75.00 -73.88 38.34
CA VAL A 13 -73.68 -74.47 38.63
C VAL A 13 -72.53 -73.64 38.05
N ALA A 14 -72.79 -72.81 37.03
CA ALA A 14 -71.81 -71.85 36.53
C ALA A 14 -71.73 -70.53 37.35
N CYS A 15 -72.64 -70.30 38.30
CA CYS A 15 -72.70 -69.08 39.12
C CYS A 15 -72.12 -69.23 40.55
N GLY A 16 -71.42 -70.32 40.88
CA GLY A 16 -71.05 -70.63 42.27
C GLY A 16 -69.58 -70.45 42.68
N LEU A 17 -68.61 -70.55 41.77
CA LEU A 17 -67.16 -70.58 42.08
C LEU A 17 -66.45 -70.11 40.78
N ILE A 18 -65.88 -68.91 40.62
CA ILE A 18 -64.79 -68.30 41.40
C ILE A 18 -65.01 -66.78 41.41
N PHE A 19 -65.65 -66.31 42.49
CA PHE A 19 -65.60 -64.94 42.96
C PHE A 19 -64.33 -64.78 43.81
N GLY A 20 -63.45 -63.83 43.49
CA GLY A 20 -62.40 -63.33 44.38
C GLY A 20 -61.05 -63.03 43.72
N LEU A 21 -60.64 -61.74 43.76
CA LEU A 21 -59.42 -61.08 43.26
C LEU A 21 -59.51 -60.69 41.75
N GLY A 22 -59.43 -59.43 41.31
CA GLY A 22 -59.19 -58.13 41.93
C GLY A 22 -58.74 -57.14 40.82
N CYS A 23 -59.52 -56.08 40.59
CA CYS A 23 -59.24 -54.85 39.82
C CYS A 23 -58.55 -54.95 38.43
N LEU A 24 -59.36 -55.05 37.36
CA LEU A 24 -58.96 -54.55 36.04
C LEU A 24 -59.28 -53.05 35.95
N LYS A 25 -58.23 -52.23 35.95
CA LYS A 25 -58.32 -50.81 35.59
C LYS A 25 -58.35 -50.74 34.06
N GLU A 26 -59.40 -50.16 33.51
CA GLU A 26 -59.50 -49.80 32.10
C GLU A 26 -58.32 -48.86 31.79
N TYR A 27 -57.42 -49.28 30.90
CA TYR A 27 -56.33 -48.43 30.42
C TYR A 27 -56.92 -47.47 29.41
N ASP A 28 -57.15 -46.24 29.87
CA ASP A 28 -57.38 -45.09 29.01
C ASP A 28 -56.06 -44.75 28.28
N PHE A 29 -56.05 -44.91 26.96
CA PHE A 29 -54.91 -44.60 26.11
C PHE A 29 -54.99 -43.18 25.52
N GLU A 30 -56.05 -42.42 25.81
CA GLU A 30 -56.07 -40.99 25.53
C GLU A 30 -55.16 -40.31 26.57
N ARG A 31 -53.93 -39.97 26.15
CA ARG A 31 -53.10 -39.07 26.95
C ARG A 31 -53.92 -37.78 27.13
N PRO A 32 -54.25 -37.37 28.37
CA PRO A 32 -54.88 -36.08 28.56
C PRO A 32 -54.00 -35.00 27.91
N GLU A 33 -54.60 -34.10 27.15
CA GLU A 33 -53.92 -32.90 26.65
C GLU A 33 -53.43 -32.10 27.85
N GLN A 34 -52.19 -32.37 28.28
CA GLN A 34 -51.47 -31.46 29.15
C GLN A 34 -51.24 -30.18 28.37
N ALA A 35 -51.70 -29.05 28.91
CA ALA A 35 -51.29 -27.73 28.45
C ALA A 35 -49.76 -27.69 28.48
N ARG A 36 -49.13 -27.75 27.30
CA ARG A 36 -47.68 -27.72 27.16
C ARG A 36 -47.20 -26.30 27.44
N GLY A 37 -46.11 -26.18 28.20
CA GLY A 37 -45.49 -24.90 28.53
C GLY A 37 -44.75 -24.27 27.34
N THR A 38 -43.83 -23.36 27.63
CA THR A 38 -42.86 -22.87 26.63
C THR A 38 -41.85 -23.95 26.24
N LEU A 39 -41.07 -23.74 25.17
CA LEU A 39 -40.06 -24.73 24.74
C LEU A 39 -39.02 -24.95 25.85
N GLY A 40 -38.56 -23.88 26.50
CA GLY A 40 -37.62 -23.95 27.61
C GLY A 40 -38.15 -24.80 28.76
N GLN A 41 -39.41 -24.60 29.17
CA GLN A 41 -40.03 -25.37 30.25
C GLN A 41 -40.12 -26.86 29.95
N GLU A 42 -40.47 -27.22 28.71
CA GLU A 42 -40.54 -28.62 28.28
C GLU A 42 -39.16 -29.26 28.22
N LEU A 43 -38.17 -28.59 27.61
CA LEU A 43 -36.79 -29.08 27.56
C LEU A 43 -36.18 -29.24 28.95
N PHE A 44 -36.41 -28.27 29.84
CA PHE A 44 -35.96 -28.34 31.23
C PHE A 44 -36.60 -29.50 31.99
N THR A 45 -37.91 -29.71 31.81
CA THR A 45 -38.63 -30.83 32.44
C THR A 45 -38.10 -32.19 31.97
N ILE A 46 -37.79 -32.32 30.68
CA ILE A 46 -37.16 -33.51 30.10
C ILE A 46 -35.76 -33.70 30.70
N TRP A 47 -34.93 -32.67 30.69
CA TRP A 47 -33.55 -32.74 31.21
C TRP A 47 -33.51 -33.10 32.69
N LYS A 48 -34.41 -32.52 33.50
CA LYS A 48 -34.55 -32.87 34.93
C LYS A 48 -34.97 -34.32 35.13
N LYS A 49 -35.95 -34.79 34.35
CA LYS A 49 -36.44 -36.18 34.41
C LYS A 49 -35.36 -37.19 34.02
N ASP A 50 -34.56 -36.89 33.01
CA ASP A 50 -33.46 -37.75 32.57
C ASP A 50 -32.29 -37.71 33.56
N THR A 51 -32.01 -36.54 34.15
CA THR A 51 -31.01 -36.39 35.22
C THR A 51 -31.36 -37.20 36.46
N ALA A 52 -32.63 -37.25 36.86
CA ALA A 52 -33.08 -38.12 37.97
C ALA A 52 -32.85 -39.62 37.72
N ARG A 53 -32.68 -40.01 36.45
CA ARG A 53 -32.42 -41.38 35.99
C ARG A 53 -30.95 -41.62 35.64
N SER A 54 -30.11 -40.58 35.70
CA SER A 54 -28.67 -40.67 35.42
C SER A 54 -27.96 -41.58 36.41
N ALA A 55 -27.02 -42.39 35.92
CA ALA A 55 -26.20 -43.26 36.76
C ALA A 55 -25.11 -42.49 37.54
N THR A 56 -24.71 -41.30 37.08
CA THR A 56 -23.62 -40.50 37.64
C THR A 56 -24.14 -39.23 38.31
N ALA A 57 -23.81 -39.06 39.59
CA ALA A 57 -24.08 -37.87 40.41
C ALA A 57 -25.50 -37.27 40.25
N PRO A 58 -26.58 -38.08 40.28
CA PRO A 58 -27.92 -37.59 39.96
C PRO A 58 -28.37 -36.47 40.91
N GLN A 59 -28.03 -36.55 42.21
CA GLN A 59 -28.42 -35.53 43.18
C GLN A 59 -27.73 -34.17 42.95
N ALA A 60 -26.43 -34.16 42.70
CA ALA A 60 -25.67 -32.92 42.47
C ALA A 60 -26.11 -32.23 41.16
N ARG A 61 -26.31 -33.01 40.09
CA ARG A 61 -26.80 -32.49 38.81
C ARG A 61 -28.24 -32.00 38.89
N LEU A 62 -29.10 -32.68 39.67
CA LEU A 62 -30.47 -32.21 39.88
C LEU A 62 -30.47 -30.87 40.62
N ALA A 63 -29.61 -30.72 41.63
CA ALA A 63 -29.46 -29.48 42.37
C ALA A 63 -28.98 -28.32 41.47
N LEU A 64 -27.98 -28.55 40.61
CA LEU A 64 -27.53 -27.57 39.62
C LEU A 64 -28.66 -27.15 38.67
N LEU A 65 -29.41 -28.11 38.13
CA LEU A 65 -30.55 -27.82 37.26
C LEU A 65 -31.67 -27.08 38.00
N GLU A 66 -31.93 -27.41 39.26
CA GLU A 66 -32.92 -26.70 40.07
C GLU A 66 -32.49 -25.26 40.40
N GLU A 67 -31.20 -25.02 40.59
CA GLU A 67 -30.61 -23.71 40.83
C GLU A 67 -30.62 -22.83 39.57
N ARG A 68 -30.21 -23.37 38.42
CA ARG A 68 -30.07 -22.64 37.15
C ARG A 68 -31.22 -22.89 36.17
N GLY A 69 -32.34 -23.40 36.66
CA GLY A 69 -33.46 -23.81 35.81
C GLY A 69 -34.15 -22.64 35.12
N GLU A 70 -34.33 -21.52 35.83
CA GLU A 70 -34.91 -20.30 35.25
C GLU A 70 -33.99 -19.73 34.16
N ASP A 71 -32.68 -19.60 34.42
CA ASP A 71 -31.69 -19.15 33.43
C ASP A 71 -31.78 -19.96 32.12
N PHE A 72 -31.89 -21.28 32.22
CA PHE A 72 -31.99 -22.16 31.06
C PHE A 72 -33.31 -21.96 30.30
N VAL A 73 -34.43 -21.91 31.01
CA VAL A 73 -35.74 -21.70 30.41
C VAL A 73 -35.77 -20.36 29.67
N ASP A 74 -35.31 -19.29 30.34
CA ASP A 74 -35.25 -17.94 29.77
C ASP A 74 -34.30 -17.89 28.56
N ALA A 75 -33.15 -18.56 28.62
CA ALA A 75 -32.23 -18.61 27.49
C ALA A 75 -32.80 -19.36 26.27
N VAL A 76 -33.47 -20.49 26.49
CA VAL A 76 -34.14 -21.22 25.40
C VAL A 76 -35.27 -20.39 24.81
N ASP A 77 -36.12 -19.80 25.66
CA ASP A 77 -37.28 -19.04 25.22
C ASP A 77 -36.90 -17.68 24.61
N ALA A 78 -35.76 -17.10 24.98
CA ALA A 78 -35.19 -15.93 24.30
C ALA A 78 -34.66 -16.29 22.90
N THR A 79 -34.12 -17.50 22.74
CA THR A 79 -33.62 -18.01 21.46
C THR A 79 -34.78 -18.39 20.53
N ILE A 80 -35.80 -19.08 21.07
CA ILE A 80 -37.01 -19.54 20.35
C ILE A 80 -38.27 -19.16 21.17
N PRO A 81 -38.77 -17.93 21.00
CA PRO A 81 -39.99 -17.47 21.64
C PRO A 81 -41.23 -18.28 21.24
N LEU A 82 -42.24 -18.30 22.11
CA LEU A 82 -43.46 -19.08 21.93
C LEU A 82 -44.24 -18.74 20.65
N ASP A 83 -44.21 -17.48 20.22
CA ASP A 83 -44.85 -17.00 18.99
C ASP A 83 -44.10 -17.42 17.71
N HIS A 84 -42.82 -17.78 17.82
CA HIS A 84 -41.98 -18.25 16.71
C HIS A 84 -41.75 -19.78 16.69
N LEU A 85 -42.33 -20.48 17.66
CA LEU A 85 -42.19 -21.94 17.81
C LEU A 85 -42.78 -22.69 16.60
N GLY A 86 -43.84 -22.18 15.97
CA GLY A 86 -44.44 -22.76 14.77
C GLY A 86 -43.57 -22.62 13.52
N GLU A 87 -42.86 -21.49 13.37
CA GLU A 87 -41.92 -21.27 12.28
C GLU A 87 -40.70 -22.18 12.43
N PHE A 88 -40.18 -22.30 13.65
CA PHE A 88 -39.09 -23.21 13.96
C PHE A 88 -39.46 -24.69 13.75
N ASP A 89 -40.67 -25.12 14.14
CA ASP A 89 -41.16 -26.47 13.86
C ASP A 89 -41.26 -26.74 12.34
N THR A 90 -41.76 -25.76 11.57
CA THR A 90 -41.80 -25.85 10.10
C THR A 90 -40.40 -26.02 9.52
N PHE A 91 -39.44 -25.20 9.96
CA PHE A 91 -38.03 -25.32 9.56
C PHE A 91 -37.43 -26.70 9.91
N LEU A 92 -37.69 -27.23 11.10
CA LEU A 92 -37.23 -28.57 11.48
C LEU A 92 -37.84 -29.68 10.60
N GLN A 93 -39.06 -29.50 10.12
CA GLN A 93 -39.71 -30.42 9.18
C GLN A 93 -39.11 -30.30 7.78
N ASP A 94 -38.85 -29.07 7.32
CA ASP A 94 -38.26 -28.80 6.00
C ASP A 94 -36.81 -29.28 5.89
N THR A 95 -36.10 -29.43 7.01
CA THR A 95 -34.73 -29.95 7.06
C THR A 95 -34.62 -31.48 7.20
N LEU A 96 -35.74 -32.21 7.31
CA LEU A 96 -35.74 -33.68 7.32
C LEU A 96 -35.03 -34.34 6.13
N PRO A 97 -35.05 -33.79 4.88
CA PRO A 97 -34.27 -34.33 3.76
C PRO A 97 -32.75 -34.41 4.03
N LEU A 98 -32.22 -33.59 4.93
CA LEU A 98 -30.79 -33.64 5.34
C LEU A 98 -30.47 -34.88 6.18
N ILE A 99 -31.47 -35.42 6.88
CA ILE A 99 -31.36 -36.70 7.60
C ILE A 99 -31.40 -37.85 6.60
N ASP A 100 -32.31 -37.77 5.62
CA ASP A 100 -32.49 -38.80 4.59
C ASP A 100 -31.27 -38.94 3.67
N SER A 101 -30.65 -37.81 3.27
CA SER A 101 -29.42 -37.78 2.46
C SER A 101 -28.19 -38.26 3.23
N GLY A 102 -28.29 -38.43 4.54
CA GLY A 102 -27.17 -38.83 5.39
C GLY A 102 -26.22 -37.69 5.77
N LEU A 103 -26.47 -36.45 5.31
CA LEU A 103 -25.66 -35.27 5.64
C LEU A 103 -25.65 -35.02 7.16
N MET A 104 -26.83 -34.89 7.78
CA MET A 104 -26.95 -34.66 9.22
C MET A 104 -26.35 -35.80 10.07
N PRO A 105 -26.69 -37.09 9.82
CA PRO A 105 -26.06 -38.22 10.50
C PRO A 105 -24.54 -38.26 10.32
N GLY A 106 -24.03 -38.02 9.11
CA GLY A 106 -22.59 -38.04 8.83
C GLY A 106 -21.85 -36.92 9.56
N LEU A 107 -22.39 -35.69 9.58
CA LEU A 107 -21.77 -34.56 10.29
C LEU A 107 -21.73 -34.82 11.79
N THR A 108 -22.85 -35.28 12.36
CA THR A 108 -22.94 -35.60 13.78
C THR A 108 -21.96 -36.69 14.21
N ARG A 109 -21.72 -37.70 13.37
CA ARG A 109 -20.70 -38.72 13.62
C ARG A 109 -19.28 -38.18 13.50
N LYS A 110 -18.99 -37.26 12.56
CA LYS A 110 -17.70 -36.55 12.53
C LYS A 110 -17.49 -35.70 13.77
N LEU A 111 -18.52 -34.96 14.21
CA LEU A 111 -18.49 -34.19 15.46
C LEU A 111 -18.24 -35.08 16.68
N THR A 112 -18.81 -36.30 16.70
CA THR A 112 -18.50 -37.30 17.75
C THR A 112 -17.00 -37.58 17.80
N VAL A 113 -16.39 -37.93 16.67
CA VAL A 113 -14.94 -38.19 16.57
C VAL A 113 -14.13 -36.95 16.98
N SER A 114 -14.53 -35.76 16.53
CA SER A 114 -13.87 -34.49 16.91
C SER A 114 -13.89 -34.26 18.42
N MET A 115 -15.01 -34.54 19.09
CA MET A 115 -15.14 -34.38 20.55
C MET A 115 -14.32 -35.43 21.31
N GLU A 116 -14.25 -36.67 20.81
CA GLU A 116 -13.37 -37.70 21.38
C GLU A 116 -11.88 -37.32 21.26
N GLU A 117 -11.47 -36.79 20.11
CA GLU A 117 -10.10 -36.29 19.90
C GLU A 117 -9.80 -35.06 20.77
N ALA A 118 -10.76 -34.15 20.93
CA ALA A 118 -10.62 -33.01 21.84
C ALA A 118 -10.41 -33.48 23.29
N ALA A 119 -11.18 -34.48 23.75
CA ALA A 119 -11.04 -35.09 25.07
C ALA A 119 -9.70 -35.82 25.26
N ALA A 120 -9.13 -36.36 24.17
CA ALA A 120 -7.87 -37.07 24.18
C ALA A 120 -6.63 -36.17 24.00
N SER A 121 -6.80 -34.88 23.69
CA SER A 121 -5.70 -33.95 23.37
C SER A 121 -5.20 -33.20 24.61
N PRO A 122 -4.06 -33.56 25.23
CA PRO A 122 -3.60 -32.90 26.45
C PRO A 122 -3.21 -31.44 26.19
N GLY A 123 -2.64 -31.16 25.01
CA GLY A 123 -2.27 -29.79 24.62
C GLY A 123 -3.48 -28.87 24.46
N LEU A 124 -4.58 -29.37 23.88
CA LEU A 124 -5.83 -28.61 23.76
C LEU A 124 -6.47 -28.40 25.14
N LEU A 125 -6.55 -29.44 25.96
CA LEU A 125 -7.15 -29.35 27.30
C LEU A 125 -6.37 -28.39 28.20
N ALA A 126 -5.04 -28.47 28.20
CA ALA A 126 -4.18 -27.55 28.93
C ALA A 126 -4.36 -26.11 28.42
N ALA A 127 -4.44 -25.90 27.11
CA ALA A 127 -4.70 -24.58 26.53
C ALA A 127 -6.05 -24.00 26.98
N ILE A 128 -7.15 -24.74 26.85
CA ILE A 128 -8.49 -24.25 27.17
C ILE A 128 -8.69 -24.06 28.68
N SER A 129 -8.21 -24.98 29.52
CA SER A 129 -8.31 -24.87 30.98
C SER A 129 -7.32 -23.88 31.59
N GLY A 130 -6.22 -23.61 30.89
CA GLY A 130 -5.09 -22.80 31.35
C GLY A 130 -5.31 -21.30 31.17
N GLN A 131 -6.56 -20.84 31.05
CA GLN A 131 -6.88 -19.41 30.95
C GLN A 131 -6.52 -18.68 32.26
N ARG A 132 -5.23 -18.43 32.45
CA ARG A 132 -4.65 -17.56 33.48
C ARG A 132 -4.69 -16.08 33.08
N ARG A 133 -5.17 -15.79 31.86
CA ARG A 133 -5.15 -14.47 31.25
C ARG A 133 -6.53 -13.83 31.32
N PRO A 134 -6.63 -12.50 31.44
CA PRO A 134 -7.92 -11.81 31.43
C PRO A 134 -8.68 -12.08 30.11
N PRO A 135 -10.01 -12.23 30.15
CA PRO A 135 -10.81 -12.40 28.94
C PRO A 135 -10.73 -11.15 28.06
N ALA A 136 -10.90 -11.30 26.75
CA ALA A 136 -10.79 -10.17 25.80
C ALA A 136 -11.69 -8.98 26.15
N GLY A 137 -12.89 -9.23 26.68
CA GLY A 137 -13.80 -8.18 27.14
C GLY A 137 -13.22 -7.29 28.25
N SER A 138 -12.26 -7.77 29.05
CA SER A 138 -11.60 -6.97 30.08
C SER A 138 -10.64 -5.92 29.54
N PHE A 139 -10.30 -5.98 28.25
CA PHE A 139 -9.47 -5.01 27.54
C PHE A 139 -10.29 -3.94 26.82
N ILE A 140 -11.61 -4.03 26.83
CA ILE A 140 -12.52 -3.16 26.09
C ILE A 140 -13.35 -2.37 27.10
N THR A 141 -13.63 -1.09 26.81
CA THR A 141 -14.51 -0.28 27.66
C THR A 141 -15.92 -0.88 27.77
N HIS A 142 -16.45 -0.94 28.99
CA HIS A 142 -17.80 -1.45 29.29
C HIS A 142 -18.93 -0.59 28.68
N ARG A 143 -18.61 0.59 28.14
CA ARG A 143 -19.57 1.42 27.41
C ARG A 143 -19.93 0.87 26.04
N VAL A 144 -19.21 -0.15 25.58
CA VAL A 144 -19.42 -0.79 24.29
C VAL A 144 -19.53 -2.29 24.52
N ASN A 145 -20.59 -2.90 23.98
CA ASN A 145 -20.70 -4.35 23.93
C ASN A 145 -20.17 -4.85 22.58
N PRO A 146 -19.05 -5.61 22.54
CA PRO A 146 -18.55 -6.19 21.30
C PRO A 146 -19.45 -7.36 20.84
N ASP A 147 -20.33 -7.09 19.88
CA ASP A 147 -21.33 -8.03 19.34
C ASP A 147 -21.23 -8.11 17.80
N PHE A 148 -20.01 -8.19 17.26
CA PHE A 148 -19.80 -8.22 15.80
C PHE A 148 -20.61 -9.30 15.08
N ALA A 149 -20.73 -10.50 15.66
CA ALA A 149 -21.53 -11.57 15.07
C ALA A 149 -23.01 -11.21 14.95
N VAL A 150 -23.60 -10.60 15.99
CA VAL A 150 -25.00 -10.12 15.98
C VAL A 150 -25.16 -9.02 14.94
N HIS A 151 -24.22 -8.06 14.89
CA HIS A 151 -24.23 -7.00 13.89
C HIS A 151 -24.15 -7.57 12.46
N ALA A 152 -23.25 -8.51 12.20
CA ALA A 152 -23.10 -9.15 10.89
C ALA A 152 -24.38 -9.92 10.49
N LEU A 153 -24.98 -10.67 11.42
CA LEU A 153 -26.23 -11.40 11.19
C LEU A 153 -27.44 -10.48 10.97
N SER A 154 -27.40 -9.24 11.45
CA SER A 154 -28.45 -8.25 11.21
C SER A 154 -28.46 -7.68 9.79
N PHE A 155 -27.51 -8.06 8.93
CA PHE A 155 -27.49 -7.66 7.53
C PHE A 155 -28.74 -8.18 6.80
N GLY A 156 -29.52 -7.29 6.20
CA GLY A 156 -30.82 -7.63 5.60
C GLY A 156 -30.76 -8.68 4.48
N GLN A 157 -29.59 -8.90 3.88
CA GLN A 157 -29.37 -9.91 2.83
C GLN A 157 -28.45 -11.05 3.31
N MET A 158 -28.29 -11.27 4.63
CA MET A 158 -27.37 -12.28 5.18
C MET A 158 -27.67 -13.69 4.67
N ARG A 159 -28.95 -14.04 4.46
CA ARG A 159 -29.35 -15.32 3.84
C ARG A 159 -28.80 -15.48 2.43
N ALA A 160 -29.02 -14.47 1.58
CA ALA A 160 -28.57 -14.49 0.19
C ALA A 160 -27.04 -14.54 0.10
N LEU A 161 -26.36 -13.73 0.93
CA LEU A 161 -24.90 -13.74 1.04
C LEU A 161 -24.39 -15.12 1.49
N SER A 162 -24.94 -15.67 2.57
CA SER A 162 -24.51 -16.95 3.12
C SER A 162 -24.71 -18.08 2.11
N LEU A 163 -25.88 -18.14 1.46
CA LEU A 163 -26.19 -19.17 0.46
C LEU A 163 -25.22 -19.14 -0.72
N ARG A 164 -24.92 -17.95 -1.27
CA ARG A 164 -23.96 -17.83 -2.38
C ARG A 164 -22.53 -18.08 -1.96
N THR A 165 -22.14 -17.63 -0.77
CA THR A 165 -20.81 -17.89 -0.23
C THR A 165 -20.58 -19.38 -0.02
N THR A 166 -21.53 -20.08 0.60
CA THR A 166 -21.40 -21.52 0.83
C THR A 166 -21.50 -22.32 -0.46
N ASP A 167 -22.36 -21.94 -1.40
CA ASP A 167 -22.36 -22.53 -2.74
C ASP A 167 -21.01 -22.36 -3.44
N ARG A 168 -20.37 -21.18 -3.32
CA ARG A 168 -19.04 -20.97 -3.88
C ARG A 168 -17.97 -21.79 -3.19
N VAL A 169 -18.02 -21.90 -1.86
CA VAL A 169 -17.10 -22.72 -1.06
C VAL A 169 -17.18 -24.18 -1.49
N VAL A 170 -18.39 -24.74 -1.63
CA VAL A 170 -18.59 -26.13 -2.10
C VAL A 170 -18.05 -26.30 -3.51
N LYS A 171 -18.32 -25.39 -4.45
CA LYS A 171 -17.77 -25.46 -5.83
C LYS A 171 -16.25 -25.25 -5.93
N ALA A 172 -15.62 -24.84 -4.83
CA ALA A 172 -14.22 -24.47 -4.76
C ALA A 172 -13.39 -25.37 -3.82
N ASP A 173 -13.98 -26.44 -3.28
CA ASP A 173 -13.25 -27.42 -2.48
C ASP A 173 -12.66 -28.57 -3.34
N GLY A 174 -13.12 -28.72 -4.58
CA GLY A 174 -12.67 -29.69 -5.57
C GLY A 174 -13.25 -31.08 -5.36
N LEU A 175 -14.38 -31.18 -4.65
CA LEU A 175 -15.02 -32.41 -4.25
C LEU A 175 -16.48 -32.46 -4.70
N HIS A 176 -16.91 -33.62 -5.16
CA HIS A 176 -18.33 -33.91 -5.28
C HIS A 176 -18.99 -33.99 -3.88
N GLU A 177 -20.32 -33.91 -3.86
CA GLU A 177 -21.13 -34.03 -2.63
C GLU A 177 -20.93 -35.35 -1.87
N ASP A 178 -20.38 -36.38 -2.52
CA ASP A 178 -20.01 -37.66 -1.90
C ASP A 178 -18.59 -37.69 -1.31
N GLY A 179 -17.82 -36.62 -1.46
CA GLY A 179 -16.44 -36.46 -1.00
C GLY A 179 -15.37 -36.94 -1.98
N ARG A 180 -15.75 -37.34 -3.20
CA ARG A 180 -14.76 -37.77 -4.22
C ARG A 180 -14.17 -36.57 -4.94
N VAL A 181 -12.88 -36.64 -5.22
CA VAL A 181 -12.16 -35.62 -5.99
C VAL A 181 -12.78 -35.46 -7.38
N PHE A 182 -13.11 -34.23 -7.75
CA PHE A 182 -13.65 -33.87 -9.04
C PHE A 182 -12.70 -32.88 -9.74
N PHE A 183 -11.93 -33.39 -10.71
CA PHE A 183 -10.79 -32.66 -11.31
C PHE A 183 -11.18 -31.42 -12.14
N GLU A 184 -12.46 -31.26 -12.48
CA GLU A 184 -12.95 -30.10 -13.22
C GLU A 184 -13.29 -28.91 -12.30
N GLU A 185 -13.42 -29.14 -11.00
CA GLU A 185 -13.72 -28.11 -10.01
C GLU A 185 -12.47 -27.42 -9.47
N SER A 186 -12.69 -26.23 -8.89
CA SER A 186 -11.61 -25.48 -8.25
C SER A 186 -11.24 -26.12 -6.92
N THR A 187 -9.95 -26.10 -6.58
CA THR A 187 -9.42 -26.59 -5.29
C THR A 187 -9.05 -25.45 -4.35
N SER A 188 -9.42 -24.20 -4.65
CA SER A 188 -8.93 -23.01 -3.95
C SER A 188 -9.21 -23.05 -2.43
N VAL A 189 -10.39 -23.53 -2.00
CA VAL A 189 -10.71 -23.69 -0.58
C VAL A 189 -9.88 -24.79 0.07
N SER A 190 -9.77 -25.95 -0.58
CA SER A 190 -8.96 -27.07 -0.07
C SER A 190 -7.47 -26.68 0.01
N ASP A 191 -6.96 -25.91 -0.94
CA ASP A 191 -5.58 -25.45 -0.93
C ASP A 191 -5.31 -24.40 0.15
N LEU A 192 -6.28 -23.53 0.46
CA LEU A 192 -6.22 -22.65 1.64
C LEU A 192 -6.15 -23.45 2.94
N LEU A 193 -6.97 -24.48 3.09
CA LEU A 193 -6.97 -25.33 4.30
C LEU A 193 -5.67 -26.14 4.43
N ARG A 194 -5.12 -26.65 3.32
CA ARG A 194 -3.79 -27.30 3.31
C ARG A 194 -2.68 -26.32 3.69
N ALA A 195 -2.72 -25.10 3.16
CA ALA A 195 -1.75 -24.06 3.51
C ALA A 195 -1.82 -23.68 5.00
N TRP A 196 -3.03 -23.57 5.56
CA TRP A 196 -3.22 -23.33 6.99
C TRP A 196 -2.75 -24.50 7.86
N LYS A 197 -2.95 -25.75 7.42
CA LYS A 197 -2.39 -26.92 8.10
C LYS A 197 -0.86 -26.90 8.12
N LEU A 198 -0.25 -26.59 6.98
CA LEU A 198 1.21 -26.46 6.88
C LEU A 198 1.76 -25.36 7.80
N SER A 199 1.11 -24.19 7.85
CA SER A 199 1.56 -23.09 8.70
C SER A 199 1.40 -23.36 10.20
N THR A 200 0.37 -24.11 10.61
CA THR A 200 0.18 -24.50 12.01
C THR A 200 1.09 -25.63 12.47
N ASP A 201 1.54 -26.49 11.56
CA ASP A 201 2.53 -27.55 11.84
C ASP A 201 3.96 -27.02 11.93
N ALA A 202 4.25 -25.88 11.31
CA ALA A 202 5.56 -25.27 11.38
C ALA A 202 5.96 -24.96 12.85
N PRO A 203 7.22 -25.23 13.25
CA PRO A 203 7.71 -24.79 14.54
C PRO A 203 7.70 -23.25 14.58
N LEU A 204 7.22 -22.68 15.69
CA LEU A 204 7.34 -21.25 15.91
C LEU A 204 8.82 -20.89 15.90
N ALA A 205 9.24 -19.99 15.01
CA ALA A 205 10.61 -19.54 14.90
C ALA A 205 11.13 -19.02 16.26
N SER A 206 12.40 -19.27 16.55
CA SER A 206 13.06 -18.94 17.83
C SER A 206 13.38 -17.46 17.99
N SER A 207 12.72 -16.56 17.25
CA SER A 207 12.92 -15.11 17.40
C SER A 207 12.37 -14.62 18.74
N ALA A 208 12.98 -13.56 19.26
CA ALA A 208 12.48 -12.88 20.44
C ALA A 208 11.00 -12.49 20.24
N PRO A 209 10.13 -12.58 21.24
CA PRO A 209 8.68 -12.44 21.01
C PRO A 209 8.28 -11.04 20.49
N SER A 210 9.03 -10.00 20.85
CA SER A 210 8.93 -8.65 20.30
C SER A 210 9.27 -8.53 18.81
N GLU A 211 10.07 -9.46 18.27
CA GLU A 211 10.45 -9.51 16.85
C GLU A 211 9.45 -10.30 16.00
N ARG A 212 8.38 -10.82 16.59
CA ARG A 212 7.32 -11.54 15.85
C ARG A 212 6.41 -10.55 15.11
N TRP A 213 6.08 -10.88 13.87
CA TRP A 213 5.21 -10.06 13.01
C TRP A 213 3.90 -9.58 13.68
N PRO A 214 3.15 -10.41 14.45
CA PRO A 214 1.94 -9.93 15.12
C PRO A 214 2.18 -8.81 16.13
N MET A 215 3.30 -8.81 16.85
CA MET A 215 3.64 -7.76 17.81
C MET A 215 4.15 -6.49 17.11
N ALA A 216 4.92 -6.66 16.03
CA ALA A 216 5.33 -5.55 15.18
C ALA A 216 4.09 -4.85 14.58
N LEU A 217 3.16 -5.62 14.02
CA LEU A 217 1.95 -5.11 13.40
C LEU A 217 0.99 -4.50 14.45
N SER A 218 0.84 -5.09 15.64
CA SER A 218 0.02 -4.50 16.69
C SER A 218 0.58 -3.16 17.17
N THR A 219 1.91 -3.04 17.26
CA THR A 219 2.58 -1.79 17.63
C THR A 219 2.32 -0.69 16.60
N LEU A 220 2.40 -1.03 15.31
CA LEU A 220 2.06 -0.11 14.22
C LEU A 220 0.59 0.32 14.27
N LEU A 221 -0.30 -0.67 14.28
CA LEU A 221 -1.74 -0.47 14.11
C LEU A 221 -2.43 0.15 15.31
N PHE A 222 -1.90 0.00 16.53
CA PHE A 222 -2.47 0.59 17.75
C PHE A 222 -1.77 1.87 18.20
N SER A 223 -0.86 2.40 17.39
CA SER A 223 -0.24 3.68 17.69
C SER A 223 -1.19 4.84 17.35
N GLU A 224 -1.37 5.76 18.30
CA GLU A 224 -2.32 6.87 18.14
C GLU A 224 -1.74 8.03 17.32
N ASP A 225 -2.54 8.60 16.42
CA ASP A 225 -2.24 9.81 15.64
C ASP A 225 -3.51 10.64 15.44
N ALA A 226 -3.42 11.96 15.60
CA ALA A 226 -4.56 12.85 15.36
C ALA A 226 -5.03 12.81 13.90
N ARG A 227 -4.16 12.47 12.94
CA ARG A 227 -4.51 12.32 11.52
C ARG A 227 -5.38 11.09 11.23
N PHE A 228 -5.46 10.12 12.16
CA PHE A 228 -6.38 8.99 12.05
C PHE A 228 -7.78 9.33 12.57
N GLU A 229 -7.96 10.45 13.26
CA GLU A 229 -9.23 10.82 13.87
C GLU A 229 -10.24 11.23 12.80
N ARG A 230 -11.45 10.67 12.87
CA ARG A 230 -12.57 11.11 12.00
C ARG A 230 -13.20 12.34 12.61
N ALA A 231 -13.41 13.40 11.82
CA ALA A 231 -14.07 14.63 12.26
C ALA A 231 -15.50 14.42 12.86
N ALA A 232 -16.10 13.25 12.63
CA ALA A 232 -17.41 12.85 13.16
C ALA A 232 -17.36 11.53 13.98
N ALA A 233 -16.19 11.09 14.46
CA ALA A 233 -16.10 9.94 15.36
C ALA A 233 -16.95 10.23 16.62
N GLY A 234 -17.85 9.29 16.96
CA GLY A 234 -18.72 9.40 18.11
C GLY A 234 -17.99 9.26 19.44
N THR A 235 -18.51 8.44 20.34
CA THR A 235 -17.86 8.18 21.65
C THR A 235 -16.49 7.52 21.44
N PRO A 236 -15.45 7.92 22.20
CA PRO A 236 -14.13 7.27 22.15
C PRO A 236 -14.22 5.75 22.32
N LEU A 237 -13.45 5.00 21.52
CA LEU A 237 -13.42 3.54 21.53
C LEU A 237 -12.16 3.06 22.27
N PHE A 238 -12.16 3.24 23.59
CA PHE A 238 -11.00 2.92 24.41
C PHE A 238 -10.79 1.41 24.57
N VAL A 239 -9.56 0.98 24.32
CA VAL A 239 -9.04 -0.36 24.63
C VAL A 239 -7.71 -0.27 25.36
N ALA A 240 -7.34 -1.33 26.07
CA ALA A 240 -6.02 -1.46 26.68
C ALA A 240 -5.06 -2.10 25.68
N ARG A 241 -3.83 -1.60 25.57
CA ARG A 241 -2.78 -2.31 24.83
C ARG A 241 -2.38 -3.56 25.60
N TYR A 242 -1.82 -4.53 24.89
CA TYR A 242 -1.37 -5.79 25.48
C TYR A 242 0.12 -6.02 25.24
N ASP A 243 0.76 -6.80 26.11
CA ASP A 243 2.15 -7.22 25.98
C ASP A 243 2.29 -8.51 25.13
N GLU A 244 3.52 -8.97 24.92
CA GLU A 244 3.81 -10.21 24.18
C GLU A 244 3.28 -11.49 24.85
N ARG A 245 2.92 -11.40 26.12
CA ARG A 245 2.29 -12.46 26.91
C ARG A 245 0.76 -12.34 26.89
N GLY A 246 0.19 -11.38 26.16
CA GLY A 246 -1.25 -11.15 26.07
C GLY A 246 -1.89 -10.64 27.38
N PHE A 247 -1.12 -10.03 28.28
CA PHE A 247 -1.64 -9.31 29.45
C PHE A 247 -1.82 -7.83 29.11
N PRO A 248 -2.72 -7.10 29.81
CA PRO A 248 -2.80 -5.64 29.67
C PRO A 248 -1.44 -4.99 29.96
N LYS A 249 -0.95 -4.20 29.02
CA LYS A 249 0.34 -3.55 29.12
C LYS A 249 0.29 -2.47 30.20
N ALA A 250 1.09 -2.63 31.25
CA ALA A 250 1.21 -1.64 32.30
C ALA A 250 1.73 -0.31 31.72
N ALA A 251 1.17 0.80 32.20
CA ALA A 251 1.60 2.13 31.78
C ALA A 251 3.04 2.38 32.26
N LEU A 252 3.77 3.21 31.52
CA LEU A 252 5.09 3.67 31.95
C LEU A 252 4.96 4.96 32.79
N SER A 253 5.79 5.09 33.81
CA SER A 253 5.98 6.26 34.65
C SER A 253 7.42 6.77 34.54
N SER A 254 7.73 7.92 35.15
CA SER A 254 9.08 8.49 35.14
C SER A 254 10.15 7.59 35.78
N THR A 255 9.76 6.57 36.55
CA THR A 255 10.65 5.66 37.28
C THR A 255 10.58 4.21 36.79
N GLY A 256 9.98 3.95 35.63
CA GLY A 256 9.73 2.59 35.11
C GLY A 256 8.24 2.27 35.08
N ILE A 257 7.85 1.01 35.30
CA ILE A 257 6.44 0.61 35.26
C ILE A 257 5.61 1.37 36.29
N ALA A 258 4.40 1.80 35.90
CA ALA A 258 3.50 2.53 36.76
C ALA A 258 2.99 1.65 37.93
N PHE A 259 2.95 2.24 39.12
CA PHE A 259 2.25 1.67 40.27
C PHE A 259 0.79 1.32 39.89
N PRO A 260 0.24 0.18 40.34
CA PRO A 260 0.72 -0.68 41.43
C PRO A 260 1.68 -1.82 41.04
N PHE A 261 2.06 -1.91 39.76
CA PHE A 261 2.86 -3.04 39.24
C PHE A 261 4.33 -2.93 39.62
N VAL A 262 5.03 -4.07 39.55
CA VAL A 262 6.48 -4.19 39.73
C VAL A 262 7.07 -5.02 38.59
N ASP A 263 8.35 -4.76 38.31
CA ASP A 263 9.20 -5.47 37.35
C ASP A 263 10.50 -5.84 38.08
N HIS A 264 10.51 -7.02 38.70
CA HIS A 264 11.64 -7.48 39.50
C HIS A 264 12.74 -8.13 38.66
N ASP A 265 12.41 -8.68 37.50
CA ASP A 265 13.38 -9.33 36.62
C ASP A 265 14.00 -8.36 35.57
N GLY A 266 13.44 -7.16 35.45
CA GLY A 266 13.96 -6.08 34.61
C GLY A 266 13.66 -6.28 33.13
N ASP A 267 12.64 -7.08 32.80
CA ASP A 267 12.24 -7.36 31.41
C ASP A 267 11.40 -6.22 30.79
N GLY A 268 11.04 -5.21 31.58
CA GLY A 268 10.24 -4.06 31.16
C GLY A 268 8.73 -4.34 31.16
N LEU A 269 8.30 -5.50 31.65
CA LEU A 269 6.91 -5.92 31.77
C LEU A 269 6.53 -6.11 33.24
N ALA A 270 5.23 -6.05 33.54
CA ALA A 270 4.75 -6.27 34.90
C ALA A 270 4.86 -7.76 35.26
N ASP A 271 5.39 -8.04 36.44
CA ASP A 271 5.51 -9.40 36.97
C ASP A 271 4.11 -10.02 37.19
N VAL A 272 3.98 -11.30 36.86
CA VAL A 272 2.78 -12.10 37.11
C VAL A 272 3.11 -13.37 37.90
N ASP A 273 2.26 -13.73 38.85
CA ASP A 273 2.40 -14.97 39.61
C ASP A 273 2.01 -16.22 38.80
N GLN A 274 2.17 -17.41 39.40
CA GLN A 274 1.80 -18.67 38.74
C GLN A 274 0.30 -18.76 38.39
N ALA A 275 -0.55 -17.96 39.02
CA ALA A 275 -1.98 -17.89 38.74
C ALA A 275 -2.34 -16.83 37.70
N GLY A 276 -1.36 -16.09 37.15
CA GLY A 276 -1.58 -15.00 36.20
C GLY A 276 -2.06 -13.69 36.83
N ARG A 277 -1.85 -13.52 38.14
CA ARG A 277 -2.18 -12.28 38.87
C ARG A 277 -0.97 -11.37 38.87
N PHE A 278 -1.19 -10.07 38.68
CA PHE A 278 -0.11 -9.10 38.72
C PHE A 278 0.51 -9.04 40.12
N VAL A 279 1.84 -9.14 40.19
CA VAL A 279 2.59 -8.87 41.42
C VAL A 279 2.61 -7.36 41.62
N LEU A 280 2.24 -6.94 42.82
CA LEU A 280 2.14 -5.54 43.20
C LEU A 280 3.41 -5.10 43.92
N SER A 281 3.62 -3.79 43.96
CA SER A 281 4.77 -3.15 44.64
C SER A 281 4.90 -3.48 46.14
N ASP A 282 3.85 -3.98 46.79
CA ASP A 282 3.86 -4.44 48.18
C ASP A 282 4.18 -5.94 48.33
N GLY A 283 4.47 -6.63 47.22
CA GLY A 283 4.74 -8.06 47.15
C GLY A 283 3.50 -8.96 47.15
N SER A 284 2.30 -8.39 47.23
CA SER A 284 1.06 -9.14 47.07
C SER A 284 0.74 -9.38 45.58
N ALA A 285 -0.19 -10.28 45.26
CA ALA A 285 -0.62 -10.53 43.89
C ALA A 285 -2.13 -10.28 43.74
N ALA A 286 -2.53 -9.51 42.74
CA ALA A 286 -3.94 -9.14 42.51
C ALA A 286 -4.32 -9.21 41.02
N SER A 287 -5.56 -9.62 40.75
CA SER A 287 -6.16 -9.55 39.42
C SER A 287 -6.73 -8.16 39.19
N ILE A 288 -5.94 -7.25 38.64
CA ILE A 288 -6.37 -5.89 38.29
C ILE A 288 -6.86 -5.91 36.85
N LEU A 289 -8.14 -5.62 36.61
CA LEU A 289 -8.70 -5.55 35.26
C LEU A 289 -8.38 -4.20 34.60
N ALA A 290 -8.15 -4.18 33.28
CA ALA A 290 -7.95 -2.89 32.59
C ALA A 290 -9.24 -2.07 32.58
N PHE A 291 -10.38 -2.71 32.30
CA PHE A 291 -11.70 -2.10 32.42
C PHE A 291 -12.57 -2.80 33.47
N SER A 292 -13.29 -2.02 34.26
CA SER A 292 -14.33 -2.50 35.18
C SER A 292 -15.40 -1.42 35.38
N SER A 293 -16.64 -1.84 35.64
CA SER A 293 -17.79 -0.98 35.95
C SER A 293 -18.12 -0.91 37.45
N GLY A 294 -17.42 -1.67 38.31
CA GLY A 294 -17.73 -1.81 39.74
C GLY A 294 -16.67 -1.30 40.71
N ASP A 295 -17.08 -1.09 41.96
CA ASP A 295 -16.21 -0.92 43.13
C ASP A 295 -15.58 -2.28 43.49
N LEU A 296 -14.65 -2.74 42.65
CA LEU A 296 -13.77 -3.85 43.03
C LEU A 296 -12.82 -3.33 44.12
N SER A 297 -12.52 -4.17 45.11
CA SER A 297 -11.49 -3.87 46.12
C SER A 297 -10.09 -4.00 45.50
N GLU A 298 -9.80 -3.13 44.54
CA GLU A 298 -8.55 -3.07 43.80
C GLU A 298 -7.71 -1.87 44.29
N PRO A 299 -6.38 -1.93 44.17
CA PRO A 299 -5.49 -0.82 44.55
C PRO A 299 -5.49 0.34 43.55
N VAL A 300 -6.49 0.43 42.66
CA VAL A 300 -6.62 1.44 41.60
C VAL A 300 -7.98 2.13 41.67
N SER A 301 -8.05 3.37 41.20
CA SER A 301 -9.33 4.08 41.00
C SER A 301 -9.84 3.83 39.57
N ARG A 302 -11.10 4.19 39.31
CA ARG A 302 -11.73 4.02 37.98
C ARG A 302 -12.24 5.37 37.47
N ASP A 303 -12.09 5.63 36.18
CA ASP A 303 -12.66 6.81 35.53
C ASP A 303 -14.08 6.55 34.96
N ALA A 304 -14.66 7.55 34.30
CA ALA A 304 -16.00 7.44 33.71
C ALA A 304 -16.11 6.38 32.59
N PHE A 305 -15.00 5.90 32.04
CA PHE A 305 -14.93 4.85 31.01
C PHE A 305 -14.55 3.49 31.61
N GLY A 306 -14.36 3.40 32.93
CA GLY A 306 -13.97 2.21 33.66
C GLY A 306 -12.47 1.90 33.63
N ARG A 307 -11.64 2.82 33.11
CA ARG A 307 -10.18 2.64 33.02
C ARG A 307 -9.57 2.70 34.41
N ALA A 308 -8.63 1.80 34.71
CA ALA A 308 -7.82 1.85 35.93
C ALA A 308 -6.91 3.09 35.95
N THR A 309 -7.07 3.92 36.98
CA THR A 309 -6.31 5.16 37.22
C THR A 309 -5.50 5.11 38.51
N ARG A 310 -4.37 5.83 38.50
CA ARG A 310 -3.52 6.09 39.67
C ARG A 310 -3.75 7.52 40.15
N GLY A 311 -4.83 7.74 40.91
CA GLY A 311 -5.20 9.08 41.40
C GLY A 311 -5.66 10.02 40.29
N GLN A 312 -5.46 11.34 40.44
CA GLN A 312 -6.05 12.35 39.54
C GLN A 312 -5.36 12.56 38.18
N SER A 313 -4.22 11.94 37.87
CA SER A 313 -3.47 12.29 36.63
C SER A 313 -2.71 11.17 35.91
N GLY A 314 -2.92 9.89 36.25
CA GLY A 314 -2.23 8.79 35.57
C GLY A 314 -3.09 7.53 35.41
N PHE A 315 -2.73 6.70 34.44
CA PHE A 315 -3.36 5.40 34.18
C PHE A 315 -2.49 4.26 34.71
N ALA A 316 -3.11 3.16 35.15
CA ALA A 316 -2.37 1.95 35.54
C ALA A 316 -1.90 1.16 34.31
N PHE A 317 -2.71 1.13 33.25
CA PHE A 317 -2.42 0.46 31.98
C PHE A 317 -2.30 1.46 30.83
N ASP A 318 -1.66 1.04 29.73
CA ASP A 318 -1.57 1.80 28.48
C ASP A 318 -2.90 1.66 27.71
N TYR A 319 -3.65 2.75 27.55
CA TYR A 319 -4.93 2.79 26.86
C TYR A 319 -4.84 3.60 25.57
N VAL A 320 -5.53 3.15 24.53
CA VAL A 320 -5.65 3.85 23.25
C VAL A 320 -7.10 3.94 22.81
N ASP A 321 -7.45 5.03 22.13
CA ASP A 321 -8.72 5.17 21.41
C ASP A 321 -8.56 4.62 19.99
N LEU A 322 -9.23 3.50 19.70
CA LEU A 322 -9.14 2.86 18.38
C LEU A 322 -9.55 3.80 17.23
N ASN A 323 -10.35 4.84 17.48
CA ASN A 323 -10.69 5.86 16.48
C ASN A 323 -9.49 6.67 15.99
N ARG A 324 -8.43 6.73 16.81
CA ARG A 324 -7.21 7.49 16.56
C ARG A 324 -6.04 6.57 16.22
N THR A 325 -6.30 5.31 15.88
CA THR A 325 -5.27 4.30 15.58
C THR A 325 -5.25 3.91 14.10
N GLY A 326 -4.12 3.35 13.65
CA GLY A 326 -3.97 2.79 12.30
C GLY A 326 -4.98 1.68 12.00
N LEU A 327 -5.37 0.86 12.97
CA LEU A 327 -6.42 -0.15 12.78
C LEU A 327 -7.76 0.50 12.42
N GLY A 328 -8.19 1.48 13.22
CA GLY A 328 -9.44 2.21 12.95
C GLY A 328 -9.41 2.91 11.60
N PHE A 329 -8.27 3.49 11.21
CA PHE A 329 -8.08 4.04 9.86
C PHE A 329 -8.26 2.96 8.77
N LEU A 330 -7.55 1.83 8.87
CA LEU A 330 -7.61 0.75 7.87
C LEU A 330 -9.01 0.14 7.71
N VAL A 331 -9.80 0.02 8.79
CA VAL A 331 -11.20 -0.46 8.67
C VAL A 331 -12.03 0.48 7.80
N ARG A 332 -11.87 1.80 7.96
CA ARG A 332 -12.60 2.79 7.17
C ARG A 332 -12.08 2.87 5.73
N SER A 333 -10.77 2.91 5.56
CA SER A 333 -10.14 2.92 4.23
C SER A 333 -10.47 1.64 3.46
N GLY A 334 -10.47 0.48 4.12
CA GLY A 334 -10.88 -0.80 3.55
C GLY A 334 -12.34 -0.79 3.08
N ALA A 335 -13.24 -0.16 3.86
CA ALA A 335 -14.63 0.03 3.45
C ALA A 335 -14.76 0.92 2.21
N ARG A 336 -13.96 2.00 2.13
CA ARG A 336 -13.92 2.89 0.96
C ARG A 336 -13.38 2.18 -0.28
N LEU A 337 -12.26 1.45 -0.15
CA LEU A 337 -11.68 0.64 -1.24
C LEU A 337 -12.66 -0.42 -1.76
N ALA A 338 -13.41 -1.06 -0.85
CA ALA A 338 -14.44 -2.01 -1.24
C ALA A 338 -15.59 -1.33 -2.00
N ASN A 339 -16.02 -0.16 -1.56
CA ASN A 339 -17.07 0.62 -2.22
C ASN A 339 -16.67 1.12 -3.62
N GLU A 340 -15.39 1.44 -3.81
CA GLU A 340 -14.83 1.81 -5.12
C GLU A 340 -14.47 0.58 -5.99
N GLU A 341 -14.89 -0.63 -5.59
CA GLU A 341 -14.59 -1.92 -6.25
C GLU A 341 -13.09 -2.20 -6.47
N VAL A 342 -12.20 -1.49 -5.76
CA VAL A 342 -10.74 -1.58 -5.96
C VAL A 342 -10.22 -2.99 -5.75
N LEU A 343 -10.69 -3.67 -4.70
CA LEU A 343 -10.31 -5.06 -4.41
C LEU A 343 -10.72 -6.02 -5.55
N TYR A 344 -11.88 -5.80 -6.16
CA TYR A 344 -12.33 -6.58 -7.31
C TYR A 344 -11.43 -6.32 -8.53
N HIS A 345 -11.18 -5.05 -8.84
CA HIS A 345 -10.32 -4.65 -9.94
C HIS A 345 -8.89 -5.21 -9.79
N LEU A 346 -8.34 -5.20 -8.56
CA LEU A 346 -7.06 -5.83 -8.25
C LEU A 346 -7.10 -7.34 -8.48
N LEU A 347 -8.09 -8.06 -7.93
CA LEU A 347 -8.22 -9.51 -8.07
C LEU A 347 -8.41 -9.95 -9.53
N ALA A 348 -9.12 -9.14 -10.33
CA ALA A 348 -9.33 -9.40 -11.75
C ALA A 348 -8.08 -9.13 -12.61
N ALA A 349 -7.24 -8.18 -12.21
CA ALA A 349 -5.97 -7.87 -12.89
C ALA A 349 -4.83 -8.79 -12.43
N ALA A 350 -4.87 -9.26 -11.19
CA ALA A 350 -3.78 -9.99 -10.52
C ALA A 350 -3.21 -11.14 -11.37
N PRO A 351 -4.01 -12.08 -11.90
CA PRO A 351 -3.48 -13.24 -12.62
C PRO A 351 -2.63 -12.88 -13.85
N VAL A 352 -2.87 -11.72 -14.46
CA VAL A 352 -2.12 -11.27 -15.65
C VAL A 352 -0.83 -10.56 -15.24
N VAL A 353 -0.89 -9.70 -14.23
CA VAL A 353 0.24 -8.87 -13.79
C VAL A 353 1.27 -9.71 -13.01
N MET A 354 0.81 -10.69 -12.22
CA MET A 354 1.67 -11.44 -11.30
C MET A 354 2.51 -12.53 -11.98
N GLY A 355 2.34 -12.76 -13.28
CA GLY A 355 3.18 -13.68 -14.06
C GLY A 355 2.54 -15.04 -14.36
N PRO A 356 3.26 -15.91 -15.09
CA PRO A 356 2.72 -17.19 -15.51
C PRO A 356 2.49 -18.13 -14.33
N LEU A 357 1.60 -19.09 -14.53
CA LEU A 357 1.37 -20.16 -13.57
C LEU A 357 2.50 -21.20 -13.65
N ALA A 358 2.96 -21.66 -12.49
CA ALA A 358 3.90 -22.74 -12.34
C ALA A 358 3.28 -23.88 -11.51
N VAL A 359 3.93 -25.04 -11.53
CA VAL A 359 3.61 -26.14 -10.60
C VAL A 359 4.53 -25.99 -9.39
N GLY A 360 3.93 -25.64 -8.25
CA GLY A 360 4.62 -25.67 -6.96
C GLY A 360 4.54 -27.06 -6.34
N GLU A 361 5.48 -27.38 -5.46
CA GLU A 361 5.46 -28.60 -4.65
C GLU A 361 5.71 -28.25 -3.18
N ASP A 362 4.95 -28.87 -2.28
CA ASP A 362 5.16 -28.81 -0.84
C ASP A 362 4.95 -30.19 -0.21
N ALA A 363 5.02 -30.29 1.12
CA ALA A 363 4.81 -31.54 1.84
C ALA A 363 3.40 -32.16 1.65
N ARG A 364 2.45 -31.44 1.04
CA ARG A 364 1.08 -31.86 0.72
C ARG A 364 0.89 -32.14 -0.77
N GLY A 365 1.97 -32.16 -1.56
CA GLY A 365 1.98 -32.50 -2.97
C GLY A 365 2.02 -31.29 -3.90
N SER A 366 1.77 -31.53 -5.18
CA SER A 366 1.81 -30.48 -6.19
C SER A 366 0.59 -29.55 -6.10
N TYR A 367 0.79 -28.28 -6.41
CA TYR A 367 -0.27 -27.26 -6.48
C TYR A 367 0.03 -26.25 -7.58
N VAL A 368 -0.97 -25.45 -7.95
CA VAL A 368 -0.76 -24.34 -8.89
C VAL A 368 -0.21 -23.16 -8.11
N ALA A 369 0.93 -22.64 -8.55
CA ALA A 369 1.61 -21.50 -7.96
C ALA A 369 1.78 -20.38 -9.00
N LEU A 370 2.14 -19.20 -8.52
CA LEU A 370 2.74 -18.17 -9.38
C LEU A 370 4.21 -18.53 -9.57
N ALA A 371 4.70 -18.44 -10.80
CA ALA A 371 6.10 -18.70 -11.09
C ALA A 371 6.99 -17.67 -10.37
N GLU A 372 8.13 -18.09 -9.83
CA GLU A 372 9.06 -17.20 -9.12
C GLU A 372 9.81 -16.25 -10.06
N ASP A 373 9.80 -16.51 -11.37
CA ASP A 373 10.48 -15.74 -12.42
C ASP A 373 9.58 -14.64 -13.01
N HIS A 374 9.03 -13.77 -12.16
CA HIS A 374 8.18 -12.66 -12.60
C HIS A 374 8.77 -11.27 -12.28
N PRO A 375 8.47 -10.25 -13.11
CA PRO A 375 9.16 -8.96 -13.08
C PRO A 375 8.83 -8.17 -11.83
N LEU A 376 7.68 -8.38 -11.19
CA LEU A 376 7.39 -7.72 -9.92
C LEU A 376 8.31 -8.19 -8.79
N LEU A 377 8.76 -9.46 -8.77
CA LEU A 377 9.77 -9.91 -7.81
C LEU A 377 11.14 -9.31 -8.12
N ASP A 378 11.51 -9.17 -9.41
CA ASP A 378 12.73 -8.45 -9.80
C ASP A 378 12.67 -6.96 -9.42
N VAL A 379 11.48 -6.33 -9.52
CA VAL A 379 11.25 -4.94 -9.06
C VAL A 379 11.42 -4.86 -7.54
N LEU A 380 10.81 -5.77 -6.78
CA LEU A 380 10.93 -5.81 -5.32
C LEU A 380 12.39 -6.03 -4.88
N ASP A 381 13.09 -6.96 -5.51
CA ASP A 381 14.52 -7.22 -5.30
C ASP A 381 15.36 -5.96 -5.57
N ALA A 382 15.14 -5.29 -6.71
CA ALA A 382 15.84 -4.05 -7.03
C ALA A 382 15.54 -2.89 -6.05
N LEU A 383 14.31 -2.78 -5.55
CA LEU A 383 13.92 -1.80 -4.53
C LEU A 383 14.60 -2.10 -3.18
N VAL A 384 14.60 -3.35 -2.72
CA VAL A 384 15.27 -3.75 -1.49
C VAL A 384 16.78 -3.57 -1.60
N ALA A 385 17.38 -3.94 -2.74
CA ALA A 385 18.80 -3.70 -3.00
C ALA A 385 19.16 -2.20 -3.06
N THR A 386 18.19 -1.31 -3.35
CA THR A 386 18.38 0.14 -3.30
C THR A 386 18.44 0.65 -1.85
N LEU A 387 17.73 -0.02 -0.94
CA LEU A 387 17.74 0.28 0.49
C LEU A 387 19.01 -0.22 1.21
N ASN A 388 19.82 -1.07 0.57
CA ASN A 388 21.08 -1.56 1.15
C ASN A 388 22.16 -0.45 1.14
N VAL A 389 22.02 0.51 2.05
CA VAL A 389 22.93 1.63 2.30
C VAL A 389 23.35 1.65 3.77
N GLU A 390 24.59 2.04 4.06
CA GLU A 390 25.15 2.02 5.44
C GLU A 390 24.37 2.89 6.43
N SER A 391 23.68 3.93 5.95
CA SER A 391 22.87 4.85 6.76
C SER A 391 21.37 4.61 6.61
N LEU A 392 20.94 3.36 6.37
CA LEU A 392 19.52 3.05 6.13
C LEU A 392 18.62 3.50 7.29
N PRO A 393 18.96 3.29 8.58
CA PRO A 393 18.11 3.74 9.67
C PRO A 393 17.88 5.25 9.67
N GLU A 394 18.94 6.05 9.45
CA GLU A 394 18.86 7.51 9.40
C GLU A 394 18.05 7.98 8.19
N VAL A 395 18.25 7.34 7.03
CA VAL A 395 17.48 7.62 5.80
C VAL A 395 15.98 7.39 6.04
N LEU A 396 15.60 6.21 6.56
CA LEU A 396 14.21 5.89 6.86
C LEU A 396 13.64 6.84 7.92
N GLY A 397 14.39 7.12 8.98
CA GLY A 397 13.99 8.08 10.02
C GLY A 397 13.75 9.50 9.48
N ALA A 398 14.58 9.94 8.53
CA ALA A 398 14.45 11.24 7.89
C ALA A 398 13.26 11.30 6.92
N VAL A 399 13.00 10.22 6.16
CA VAL A 399 11.79 10.09 5.32
C VAL A 399 10.51 10.12 6.16
N ALA A 400 10.45 9.36 7.27
CA ALA A 400 9.33 9.43 8.20
C ALA A 400 9.16 10.85 8.78
N GLY A 401 10.26 11.49 9.16
CA GLY A 401 10.27 12.88 9.65
C GLY A 401 9.81 13.91 8.61
N PHE A 402 10.06 13.65 7.32
CA PHE A 402 9.56 14.45 6.20
C PHE A 402 8.06 14.25 6.01
N LEU A 403 7.56 13.01 5.96
CA LEU A 403 6.13 12.71 5.85
C LEU A 403 5.30 13.32 6.99
N ASP A 404 5.87 13.39 8.20
CA ASP A 404 5.21 14.00 9.36
C ASP A 404 5.17 15.53 9.30
N ARG A 405 6.24 16.19 8.82
CA ARG A 405 6.40 17.65 8.90
C ARG A 405 6.07 18.40 7.61
N ALA A 406 6.16 17.75 6.46
CA ALA A 406 6.00 18.35 5.14
C ALA A 406 4.73 17.86 4.42
N SER A 407 3.73 17.37 5.16
CA SER A 407 2.48 16.84 4.58
C SER A 407 1.72 17.89 3.77
N ALA A 408 1.74 19.17 4.16
CA ALA A 408 1.08 20.23 3.40
C ALA A 408 1.80 20.51 2.05
N GLN A 409 3.14 20.53 2.05
CA GLN A 409 3.92 20.73 0.83
C GLN A 409 3.81 19.52 -0.11
N LEU A 410 3.77 18.31 0.45
CA LEU A 410 3.44 17.10 -0.30
C LEU A 410 2.04 17.19 -0.91
N ALA A 411 1.02 17.58 -0.15
CA ALA A 411 -0.33 17.74 -0.66
C ALA A 411 -0.38 18.77 -1.80
N GLN A 412 0.38 19.87 -1.69
CA GLN A 412 0.47 20.89 -2.73
C GLN A 412 1.15 20.37 -4.00
N LEU A 413 2.16 19.51 -3.88
CA LEU A 413 2.79 18.83 -5.02
C LEU A 413 1.85 17.83 -5.69
N PHE A 414 1.21 16.95 -4.91
CA PHE A 414 0.23 16.00 -5.44
C PHE A 414 -0.95 16.71 -6.11
N TRP A 415 -1.41 17.84 -5.56
CA TRP A 415 -2.50 18.62 -6.14
C TRP A 415 -2.09 19.24 -7.48
N ALA A 416 -0.86 19.74 -7.58
CA ALA A 416 -0.33 20.25 -8.84
C ALA A 416 -0.16 19.13 -9.89
N LEU A 417 0.26 17.93 -9.48
CA LEU A 417 0.35 16.75 -10.35
C LEU A 417 -1.03 16.25 -10.78
N GLN A 418 -2.03 16.28 -9.90
CA GLN A 418 -3.42 15.95 -10.24
C GLN A 418 -3.97 16.93 -11.29
N HIS A 419 -3.72 18.23 -11.13
CA HIS A 419 -4.09 19.23 -12.15
C HIS A 419 -3.41 18.97 -13.51
N ALA A 420 -2.16 18.52 -13.51
CA ALA A 420 -1.47 18.11 -14.72
C ALA A 420 -2.07 16.82 -15.33
N SER A 421 -2.45 15.85 -14.51
CA SER A 421 -3.14 14.64 -14.94
C SER A 421 -4.49 14.95 -15.58
N GLU A 422 -5.29 15.82 -14.95
CA GLU A 422 -6.57 16.27 -15.50
C GLU A 422 -6.40 17.01 -16.85
N ALA A 423 -5.27 17.70 -17.04
CA ALA A 423 -4.92 18.27 -18.33
C ALA A 423 -4.58 17.18 -19.37
N ILE A 424 -3.84 16.13 -18.99
CA ILE A 424 -3.57 14.97 -19.86
C ILE A 424 -4.89 14.33 -20.33
N ASP A 425 -5.85 14.12 -19.44
CA ASP A 425 -7.14 13.49 -19.76
C ASP A 425 -7.97 14.29 -20.78
N ARG A 426 -7.81 15.63 -20.80
CA ARG A 426 -8.42 16.51 -21.81
C ARG A 426 -7.75 16.43 -23.18
N HIS A 427 -6.54 15.88 -23.26
CA HIS A 427 -5.73 15.75 -24.48
C HIS A 427 -5.38 14.30 -24.79
N PRO A 428 -6.37 13.42 -25.06
CA PRO A 428 -6.13 11.97 -25.25
C PRO A 428 -5.28 11.64 -26.50
N ALA A 429 -5.05 12.60 -27.39
CA ALA A 429 -4.15 12.44 -28.53
C ALA A 429 -2.65 12.54 -28.15
N ALA A 430 -2.34 13.09 -26.97
CA ALA A 430 -0.97 13.22 -26.48
C ALA A 430 -0.47 11.87 -25.98
N THR A 431 0.39 11.22 -26.78
CA THR A 431 0.88 9.88 -26.50
C THR A 431 2.35 9.77 -26.87
N LEU A 432 3.13 9.09 -26.04
CA LEU A 432 4.48 8.69 -26.40
C LEU A 432 4.42 7.51 -27.37
N ARG A 433 5.42 7.40 -28.25
CA ARG A 433 5.55 6.23 -29.11
C ARG A 433 6.06 5.01 -28.36
N ASP A 434 5.72 3.84 -28.86
CA ASP A 434 6.15 2.54 -28.33
C ASP A 434 7.68 2.41 -28.22
N ASN A 435 8.44 3.09 -29.07
CA ASN A 435 9.91 3.07 -29.07
C ASN A 435 10.56 4.09 -28.12
N GLN A 436 9.81 4.69 -27.20
CA GLN A 436 10.35 5.70 -26.28
C GLN A 436 11.32 5.06 -25.28
N THR A 437 12.43 5.75 -25.00
CA THR A 437 13.43 5.33 -23.99
C THR A 437 13.88 6.50 -23.13
N LEU A 438 13.03 7.53 -22.98
CA LEU A 438 13.41 8.81 -22.38
C LEU A 438 13.98 8.62 -20.97
N LEU A 439 13.28 7.85 -20.14
CA LEU A 439 13.69 7.59 -18.76
C LEU A 439 15.04 6.88 -18.71
N TYR A 440 15.25 5.85 -19.55
CA TYR A 440 16.52 5.12 -19.64
C TYR A 440 17.69 6.02 -20.03
N ASP A 441 17.49 6.98 -20.94
CA ASP A 441 18.54 7.90 -21.38
C ASP A 441 18.83 9.02 -20.36
N LEU A 442 17.90 9.29 -19.44
CA LEU A 442 18.11 10.22 -18.32
C LEU A 442 18.84 9.59 -17.13
N LEU A 443 18.76 8.26 -16.95
CA LEU A 443 19.39 7.57 -15.81
C LEU A 443 20.91 7.81 -15.67
N PRO A 444 21.72 7.75 -16.75
CA PRO A 444 23.15 8.03 -16.65
C PRO A 444 23.44 9.47 -16.19
N ILE A 445 22.64 10.44 -16.63
CA ILE A 445 22.79 11.84 -16.22
C ILE A 445 22.47 11.98 -14.73
N LEU A 446 21.35 11.39 -14.29
CA LEU A 446 20.96 11.40 -12.88
C LEU A 446 22.02 10.74 -11.98
N ARG A 447 22.60 9.63 -12.43
CA ARG A 447 23.72 8.96 -11.76
C ARG A 447 24.91 9.91 -11.61
N ASP A 448 25.32 10.58 -12.68
CA ASP A 448 26.50 11.43 -12.69
C ASP A 448 26.30 12.71 -11.85
N ILE A 449 25.06 13.23 -11.76
CA ILE A 449 24.69 14.29 -10.81
C ILE A 449 24.78 13.76 -9.38
N ALA A 450 24.15 12.62 -9.08
CA ALA A 450 24.10 12.04 -7.74
C ALA A 450 25.48 11.54 -7.26
N GLN A 451 26.42 11.24 -8.17
CA GLN A 451 27.78 10.83 -7.84
C GLN A 451 28.58 11.94 -7.16
N SER A 452 28.27 13.22 -7.42
CA SER A 452 28.96 14.37 -6.83
C SER A 452 28.13 14.97 -5.69
N PRO A 453 28.55 14.84 -4.41
CA PRO A 453 27.83 15.41 -3.28
C PRO A 453 27.67 16.93 -3.37
N ALA A 454 28.72 17.64 -3.81
CA ALA A 454 28.70 19.09 -3.90
C ALA A 454 27.79 19.60 -5.03
N LEU A 455 27.80 18.94 -6.18
CA LEU A 455 26.88 19.26 -7.28
C LEU A 455 25.44 18.99 -6.90
N TRP A 456 25.15 17.88 -6.22
CA TRP A 456 23.80 17.57 -5.75
C TRP A 456 23.28 18.62 -4.76
N ALA A 457 24.12 19.05 -3.82
CA ALA A 457 23.76 20.10 -2.86
C ALA A 457 23.41 21.42 -3.57
N ASP A 458 24.25 21.85 -4.53
CA ASP A 458 23.99 23.07 -5.32
C ASP A 458 22.78 22.90 -6.25
N PHE A 459 22.54 21.71 -6.79
CA PHE A 459 21.35 21.39 -7.58
C PHE A 459 20.07 21.52 -6.75
N MET A 460 20.06 20.96 -5.54
CA MET A 460 18.92 21.11 -4.61
C MET A 460 18.73 22.56 -4.17
N GLU A 461 19.81 23.33 -4.01
CA GLU A 461 19.72 24.77 -3.71
C GLU A 461 19.19 25.57 -4.91
N ALA A 462 19.55 25.20 -6.14
CA ALA A 462 19.01 25.82 -7.35
C ALA A 462 17.49 25.65 -7.47
N LEU A 463 16.95 24.49 -7.06
CA LEU A 463 15.51 24.25 -7.01
C LEU A 463 14.78 25.08 -5.94
N ARG A 464 15.52 25.66 -4.98
CA ARG A 464 14.99 26.53 -3.91
C ARG A 464 15.11 28.01 -4.25
N ASP A 465 15.66 28.37 -5.40
CA ASP A 465 15.75 29.76 -5.80
C ASP A 465 14.35 30.27 -6.18
N PRO A 466 13.89 31.43 -5.65
CA PRO A 466 12.55 31.95 -5.93
C PRO A 466 12.25 32.14 -7.42
N ILE A 467 13.28 32.41 -8.24
CA ILE A 467 13.09 32.59 -9.69
C ILE A 467 12.54 31.34 -10.38
N ILE A 468 12.70 30.14 -9.79
CA ILE A 468 12.21 28.89 -10.38
C ILE A 468 10.68 28.88 -10.52
N ARG A 469 9.96 29.60 -9.65
CA ARG A 469 8.49 29.74 -9.71
C ARG A 469 8.04 30.38 -11.02
N ARG A 470 8.92 31.18 -11.64
CA ARG A 470 8.71 31.90 -12.89
C ARG A 470 9.10 31.09 -14.13
N ALA A 471 9.66 29.88 -13.96
CA ALA A 471 10.08 29.03 -15.07
C ALA A 471 8.91 28.71 -16.02
N GLY A 472 7.73 28.41 -15.47
CA GLY A 472 6.52 28.16 -16.26
C GLY A 472 6.17 29.32 -17.19
N GLU A 473 6.25 30.57 -16.71
CA GLU A 473 5.97 31.75 -17.52
C GLU A 473 6.94 31.92 -18.71
N ALA A 474 8.23 31.62 -18.51
CA ALA A 474 9.22 31.66 -19.57
C ALA A 474 8.98 30.57 -20.61
N MET A 475 8.79 29.33 -20.16
CA MET A 475 8.55 28.17 -21.02
C MET A 475 7.24 28.31 -21.81
N LEU A 476 6.19 28.86 -21.19
CA LEU A 476 4.90 29.14 -21.82
C LEU A 476 5.05 30.08 -23.03
N THR A 477 5.85 31.15 -22.90
CA THR A 477 6.10 32.08 -24.01
C THR A 477 6.74 31.36 -25.19
N LEU A 478 7.68 30.45 -24.94
CA LEU A 478 8.37 29.67 -25.97
C LEU A 478 7.45 28.64 -26.64
N LEU A 479 6.54 28.03 -25.90
CA LEU A 479 5.56 27.07 -26.45
C LEU A 479 4.53 27.75 -27.36
N LYS A 480 4.12 28.98 -27.04
CA LYS A 480 3.07 29.70 -27.77
C LYS A 480 3.48 30.29 -29.12
N HIS A 481 4.75 30.22 -29.52
CA HIS A 481 5.26 30.91 -30.71
C HIS A 481 6.15 30.01 -31.58
N LYS A 482 6.23 30.29 -32.89
CA LYS A 482 6.94 29.45 -33.87
C LYS A 482 7.80 30.18 -34.91
N ASN A 483 8.14 31.45 -34.71
CA ASN A 483 8.81 32.26 -35.76
C ASN A 483 10.01 31.52 -36.38
N VAL A 484 10.19 31.68 -37.69
CA VAL A 484 11.32 31.11 -38.45
C VAL A 484 12.61 31.91 -38.26
N ARG A 485 12.50 33.17 -37.83
CA ARG A 485 13.62 34.05 -37.46
C ARG A 485 13.19 34.96 -36.32
N ALA A 486 13.98 35.02 -35.25
CA ALA A 486 13.70 35.78 -34.03
C ALA A 486 14.86 36.71 -33.61
N VAL A 487 15.60 37.21 -34.59
CA VAL A 487 16.70 38.18 -34.35
C VAL A 487 16.12 39.60 -34.35
N PRO A 488 16.16 40.32 -33.21
CA PRO A 488 15.72 41.72 -33.16
C PRO A 488 16.67 42.64 -33.92
N ALA A 489 16.20 43.81 -34.35
CA ALA A 489 17.07 44.80 -34.96
C ALA A 489 18.01 45.42 -33.91
N VAL A 490 19.28 45.62 -34.24
CA VAL A 490 20.24 46.35 -33.39
C VAL A 490 19.75 47.79 -33.21
N GLY A 491 19.62 48.25 -31.97
CA GLY A 491 19.00 49.53 -31.64
C GLY A 491 17.49 49.59 -31.93
N GLY A 492 16.85 48.46 -32.17
CA GLY A 492 15.40 48.32 -32.34
C GLY A 492 14.63 48.47 -31.01
N PRO A 493 13.29 48.38 -31.04
CA PRO A 493 12.44 48.51 -29.85
C PRO A 493 12.79 47.53 -28.73
N TYR A 494 13.03 46.25 -29.06
CA TYR A 494 13.42 45.26 -28.05
C TYR A 494 14.80 45.59 -27.47
N ASP A 495 15.81 45.73 -28.34
CA ASP A 495 17.21 45.94 -27.93
C ASP A 495 17.35 47.22 -27.08
N THR A 496 16.73 48.33 -27.50
CA THR A 496 16.74 49.60 -26.74
C THR A 496 16.13 49.47 -25.34
N CYS A 497 15.07 48.68 -25.20
CA CYS A 497 14.45 48.42 -23.90
C CYS A 497 15.27 47.46 -23.04
N PHE A 498 15.94 46.49 -23.66
CA PHE A 498 16.72 45.47 -22.98
C PHE A 498 18.00 46.04 -22.35
N GLN A 499 18.65 47.02 -22.98
CA GLN A 499 19.91 47.60 -22.48
C GLN A 499 19.85 48.05 -20.99
N PRO A 500 18.85 48.83 -20.52
CA PRO A 500 18.69 49.13 -19.10
C PRO A 500 18.56 47.92 -18.17
N CYS A 501 18.00 46.80 -18.65
CA CYS A 501 17.81 45.59 -17.85
C CYS A 501 19.13 44.86 -17.56
N LEU A 502 20.19 45.09 -18.35
CA LEU A 502 21.51 44.51 -18.14
C LEU A 502 22.19 44.97 -16.85
N ALA A 503 21.77 46.11 -16.29
CA ALA A 503 22.27 46.58 -14.99
C ALA A 503 21.72 45.79 -13.80
N LEU A 504 20.71 44.93 -14.01
CA LEU A 504 20.12 44.09 -12.97
C LEU A 504 20.85 42.73 -12.94
N PRO A 505 21.02 42.11 -11.76
CA PRO A 505 21.63 40.78 -11.67
C PRO A 505 20.79 39.70 -12.35
N ILE A 506 21.47 38.77 -13.03
CA ILE A 506 20.86 37.58 -13.65
C ILE A 506 20.22 36.71 -12.58
N GLY A 507 19.07 36.11 -12.90
CA GLY A 507 18.36 35.20 -12.00
C GLY A 507 17.53 35.90 -10.93
N THR A 508 17.24 37.19 -11.11
CA THR A 508 16.38 37.95 -10.19
C THR A 508 15.03 38.24 -10.81
N ASP A 509 13.97 38.23 -10.00
CA ASP A 509 12.61 38.58 -10.45
C ASP A 509 12.58 39.96 -11.10
N ARG A 510 13.36 40.91 -10.57
CA ARG A 510 13.46 42.27 -11.11
C ARG A 510 13.99 42.29 -12.55
N ARG A 511 15.03 41.49 -12.85
CA ARG A 511 15.57 41.42 -14.22
C ARG A 511 14.59 40.70 -15.14
N PHE A 512 14.01 39.59 -14.67
CA PHE A 512 12.99 38.85 -15.41
C PHE A 512 11.80 39.74 -15.80
N ASP A 513 11.26 40.51 -14.85
CA ASP A 513 10.18 41.48 -15.09
C ASP A 513 10.59 42.57 -16.08
N CYS A 514 11.81 43.10 -15.94
CA CYS A 514 12.34 44.14 -16.82
C CYS A 514 12.40 43.64 -18.27
N ILE A 515 12.97 42.46 -18.51
CA ILE A 515 13.14 41.90 -19.85
C ILE A 515 11.78 41.60 -20.49
N ARG A 516 10.85 40.99 -19.74
CA ARG A 516 9.52 40.64 -20.25
C ARG A 516 8.62 41.85 -20.49
N ALA A 517 8.91 42.98 -19.85
CA ALA A 517 8.24 44.24 -20.14
C ALA A 517 8.67 44.85 -21.48
N CYS A 518 9.77 44.39 -22.08
CA CYS A 518 10.25 44.91 -23.34
C CYS A 518 9.37 44.51 -24.54
N PRO A 519 9.18 45.40 -25.54
CA PRO A 519 8.45 45.07 -26.75
C PRO A 519 9.12 43.91 -27.48
N ASN A 520 8.49 42.74 -27.49
CA ASN A 520 9.11 41.50 -27.97
C ASN A 520 8.47 40.99 -29.28
N GLN A 521 7.67 41.80 -29.97
CA GLN A 521 7.03 41.40 -31.24
C GLN A 521 8.05 41.10 -32.35
N GLU A 522 9.27 41.63 -32.27
CA GLU A 522 10.38 41.27 -33.18
C GLU A 522 10.82 39.79 -33.01
N ILE A 523 10.59 39.22 -31.83
CA ILE A 523 11.04 37.88 -31.42
C ILE A 523 9.86 36.90 -31.39
N PHE A 524 8.69 37.33 -30.93
CA PHE A 524 7.47 36.55 -30.79
C PHE A 524 6.33 37.19 -31.60
N SER A 525 6.25 36.89 -32.90
CA SER A 525 5.28 37.50 -33.83
C SER A 525 4.26 36.49 -34.37
N VAL A 526 4.65 35.22 -34.47
CA VAL A 526 3.81 34.18 -35.07
C VAL A 526 3.37 33.20 -33.99
N PRO A 527 2.06 33.11 -33.68
CA PRO A 527 1.56 32.13 -32.74
C PRO A 527 1.77 30.71 -33.26
N MET A 528 2.03 29.78 -32.36
CA MET A 528 2.13 28.36 -32.67
C MET A 528 0.78 27.83 -33.17
N ASP A 529 0.82 26.95 -34.18
CA ASP A 529 -0.37 26.32 -34.75
C ASP A 529 -0.31 24.81 -34.50
N PHE A 530 -0.96 24.39 -33.41
CA PHE A 530 -1.06 23.00 -32.99
C PHE A 530 -2.01 22.16 -33.87
N ALA A 531 -2.82 22.78 -34.73
CA ALA A 531 -3.68 22.06 -35.68
C ALA A 531 -2.91 21.65 -36.95
N SER A 532 -1.81 22.33 -37.25
CA SER A 532 -0.92 21.99 -38.36
C SER A 532 0.09 20.91 -37.95
N ALA A 533 0.46 20.04 -38.91
CA ALA A 533 1.46 19.00 -38.68
C ALA A 533 2.84 19.60 -38.33
N GLU A 534 3.64 18.83 -37.59
CA GLU A 534 5.01 19.18 -37.23
C GLU A 534 5.90 19.28 -38.48
N ALA A 535 6.55 20.43 -38.64
CA ALA A 535 7.45 20.73 -39.77
C ALA A 535 8.55 21.71 -39.34
N GLU A 536 9.61 21.85 -40.15
CA GLU A 536 10.68 22.83 -39.88
C GLU A 536 10.15 24.27 -39.73
N THR A 537 9.06 24.60 -40.43
CA THR A 537 8.37 25.90 -40.38
C THR A 537 7.20 25.95 -39.39
N ASN A 538 6.84 24.82 -38.76
CA ASN A 538 5.75 24.71 -37.79
C ASN A 538 6.20 23.89 -36.58
N ARG A 539 6.97 24.54 -35.70
CA ARG A 539 7.49 24.00 -34.45
C ARG A 539 7.61 25.12 -33.43
N SER A 540 7.40 24.81 -32.15
CA SER A 540 7.50 25.83 -31.09
C SER A 540 8.92 26.38 -30.95
N MET A 541 9.06 27.58 -30.38
CA MET A 541 10.37 28.13 -30.03
C MET A 541 11.06 27.29 -28.95
N MET A 542 10.29 26.60 -28.11
CA MET A 542 10.83 25.65 -27.14
C MET A 542 11.53 24.50 -27.84
N GLN A 543 10.85 23.85 -28.79
CA GLN A 543 11.43 22.79 -29.60
C GLN A 543 12.69 23.25 -30.34
N ARG A 544 12.65 24.48 -30.88
CA ARG A 544 13.78 25.10 -31.57
C ARG A 544 14.97 25.36 -30.65
N MET A 545 14.72 25.77 -29.41
CA MET A 545 15.75 25.95 -28.39
C MET A 545 16.43 24.63 -28.03
N PHE A 546 15.67 23.55 -27.82
CA PHE A 546 16.26 22.24 -27.56
C PHE A 546 17.11 21.74 -28.74
N HIS A 547 16.70 22.02 -29.98
CA HIS A 547 17.53 21.74 -31.16
C HIS A 547 18.85 22.51 -31.12
N LEU A 548 18.81 23.81 -30.83
CA LEU A 548 20.01 24.63 -30.66
C LEU A 548 20.96 24.06 -29.61
N LEU A 549 20.46 23.75 -28.42
CA LEU A 549 21.27 23.24 -27.32
C LEU A 549 21.92 21.89 -27.68
N ARG A 550 21.17 21.01 -28.36
CA ARG A 550 21.73 19.75 -28.87
C ARG A 550 22.80 19.95 -29.92
N ASP A 551 22.59 20.91 -30.82
CA ASP A 551 23.47 21.21 -31.95
C ASP A 551 24.78 21.89 -31.53
N THR A 552 24.81 22.43 -30.32
CA THR A 552 25.94 23.18 -29.77
C THR A 552 26.66 22.46 -28.63
N ALA A 553 26.02 21.46 -28.00
CA ALA A 553 26.63 20.64 -26.96
C ALA A 553 27.88 19.92 -27.48
N GLY A 554 28.99 20.01 -26.75
CA GLY A 554 30.28 19.39 -27.09
C GLY A 554 30.87 19.82 -28.44
N VAL A 555 30.34 20.87 -29.08
CA VAL A 555 30.87 21.41 -30.34
C VAL A 555 31.77 22.59 -30.01
N SER A 556 33.07 22.35 -30.06
CA SER A 556 34.06 23.39 -29.76
C SER A 556 33.96 24.54 -30.77
N TYR A 557 34.03 25.77 -30.27
CA TYR A 557 34.15 26.95 -31.12
C TYR A 557 35.59 27.46 -31.08
N THR A 558 36.28 27.31 -32.19
CA THR A 558 37.65 27.80 -32.38
C THR A 558 37.60 29.06 -33.24
N MET A 559 37.97 30.21 -32.66
CA MET A 559 38.11 31.47 -33.39
C MET A 559 39.42 31.46 -34.20
N ASN A 560 39.37 30.94 -35.41
CA ASN A 560 40.48 31.00 -36.35
C ASN A 560 40.46 32.33 -37.10
N ILE A 561 41.61 32.96 -37.27
CA ILE A 561 41.73 34.11 -38.17
C ILE A 561 41.72 33.56 -39.60
N VAL A 562 40.62 33.78 -40.34
CA VAL A 562 40.44 33.27 -41.71
C VAL A 562 40.91 34.24 -42.77
N GLU A 563 40.90 35.53 -42.49
CA GLU A 563 41.50 36.56 -43.34
C GLU A 563 42.11 37.65 -42.44
N ALA A 564 43.34 38.05 -42.72
CA ALA A 564 43.95 39.21 -42.09
C ALA A 564 44.82 39.94 -43.11
N ARG A 565 44.40 41.16 -43.47
CA ARG A 565 45.06 42.03 -44.42
C ARG A 565 45.33 43.35 -43.72
N VAL A 566 46.60 43.69 -43.54
CA VAL A 566 47.03 44.95 -42.94
C VAL A 566 48.10 45.57 -43.85
N PRO A 567 47.96 46.83 -44.29
CA PRO A 567 48.92 47.46 -45.19
C PRO A 567 50.34 47.47 -44.59
N GLY A 568 51.31 46.94 -45.33
CA GLY A 568 52.72 46.90 -44.91
C GLY A 568 53.11 45.75 -43.98
N ILE A 569 52.17 44.87 -43.59
CA ILE A 569 52.43 43.69 -42.75
C ILE A 569 52.06 42.42 -43.52
N THR A 570 53.01 41.51 -43.71
CA THR A 570 52.74 40.19 -44.29
C THR A 570 52.54 39.20 -43.15
N LEU A 571 51.32 38.72 -42.97
CA LEU A 571 50.99 37.76 -41.93
C LEU A 571 51.29 36.31 -42.40
N PRO A 572 51.66 35.40 -41.48
CA PRO A 572 51.81 33.98 -41.79
C PRO A 572 50.52 33.39 -42.38
N ALA A 573 50.66 32.41 -43.28
CA ALA A 573 49.52 31.77 -43.94
C ALA A 573 48.61 30.96 -42.99
N ASN A 574 49.14 30.50 -41.86
CA ASN A 574 48.41 29.79 -40.82
C ASN A 574 48.61 30.53 -39.49
N LEU A 575 47.63 31.32 -39.09
CA LEU A 575 47.62 31.96 -37.78
C LEU A 575 47.00 31.02 -36.74
N PRO A 576 47.54 30.95 -35.52
CA PRO A 576 46.94 30.15 -34.46
C PRO A 576 45.56 30.71 -34.05
N PRO A 577 44.66 29.88 -33.53
CA PRO A 577 43.33 30.32 -33.10
C PRO A 577 43.42 31.27 -31.92
N MET A 578 42.60 32.32 -31.90
CA MET A 578 42.58 33.30 -30.82
C MET A 578 42.02 32.71 -29.53
N VAL A 579 40.87 32.03 -29.63
CA VAL A 579 40.14 31.42 -28.51
C VAL A 579 39.61 30.07 -28.96
N THR A 580 39.66 29.08 -28.06
CA THR A 580 39.03 27.77 -28.28
C THR A 580 38.11 27.44 -27.11
N LEU A 581 36.81 27.61 -27.33
CA LEU A 581 35.79 27.21 -26.35
C LEU A 581 35.55 25.69 -26.45
N PRO A 582 35.44 24.97 -25.32
CA PRO A 582 35.31 23.51 -25.30
C PRO A 582 34.02 23.03 -25.96
N GLY A 583 32.91 23.75 -25.74
CA GLY A 583 31.63 23.54 -26.39
C GLY A 583 30.77 24.81 -26.38
N ALA A 584 30.02 25.08 -27.45
CA ALA A 584 29.25 26.32 -27.57
C ALA A 584 28.06 26.38 -26.59
N ALA A 585 27.40 25.26 -26.31
CA ALA A 585 26.34 25.20 -25.29
C ALA A 585 26.92 25.36 -23.88
N GLU A 586 28.03 24.67 -23.60
CA GLU A 586 28.73 24.69 -22.33
C GLU A 586 29.27 26.08 -22.01
N ALA A 587 29.85 26.75 -23.01
CA ALA A 587 30.29 28.15 -22.88
C ALA A 587 29.10 29.09 -22.60
N PHE A 588 27.95 28.89 -23.28
CA PHE A 588 26.76 29.68 -22.99
C PHE A 588 26.25 29.44 -21.57
N ILE A 589 26.18 28.18 -21.10
CA ILE A 589 25.80 27.82 -19.73
C ILE A 589 26.76 28.46 -18.71
N ALA A 590 28.07 28.38 -18.95
CA ALA A 590 29.09 29.00 -18.11
C ALA A 590 28.96 30.54 -18.10
N ALA A 591 28.58 31.16 -19.22
CA ALA A 591 28.29 32.59 -19.28
C ALA A 591 27.04 32.94 -18.46
N VAL A 592 26.00 32.10 -18.50
CA VAL A 592 24.80 32.27 -17.65
C VAL A 592 25.18 32.19 -16.19
N ALA A 593 26.00 31.23 -15.80
CA ALA A 593 26.51 31.10 -14.44
C ALA A 593 27.42 32.27 -13.99
N GLY A 594 28.00 33.02 -14.94
CA GLY A 594 29.02 34.03 -14.69
C GLY A 594 30.44 33.46 -14.48
N ASN A 595 30.66 32.20 -14.88
CA ASN A 595 31.92 31.48 -14.71
C ASN A 595 32.73 31.33 -16.01
N LEU A 596 32.19 31.77 -17.16
CA LEU A 596 32.94 31.79 -18.41
C LEU A 596 34.00 32.88 -18.36
N ASN A 597 35.27 32.51 -18.21
CA ASN A 597 36.39 33.44 -18.35
C ASN A 597 37.14 33.15 -19.65
N LEU A 598 37.07 34.06 -20.63
CA LEU A 598 37.71 33.88 -21.93
C LEU A 598 39.23 33.76 -21.83
N ALA A 599 39.85 34.32 -20.79
CA ALA A 599 41.29 34.22 -20.58
C ALA A 599 41.77 32.77 -20.45
N ASP A 600 40.94 31.89 -19.90
CA ASP A 600 41.25 30.47 -19.71
C ASP A 600 41.23 29.67 -21.03
N TYR A 601 40.65 30.26 -22.08
CA TYR A 601 40.44 29.63 -23.39
C TYR A 601 41.27 30.25 -24.51
N ILE A 602 42.16 31.20 -24.18
CA ILE A 602 43.10 31.77 -25.15
C ILE A 602 44.14 30.71 -25.51
N SER A 603 44.40 30.53 -26.80
CA SER A 603 45.44 29.58 -27.23
C SER A 603 46.82 30.01 -26.73
N GLU A 604 47.55 29.08 -26.10
CA GLU A 604 48.97 29.27 -25.78
C GLU A 604 49.79 29.57 -27.03
N GLU A 605 49.43 28.97 -28.18
CA GLU A 605 50.09 29.20 -29.46
C GLU A 605 49.86 30.63 -29.96
N PHE A 606 48.66 31.18 -29.76
CA PHE A 606 48.37 32.57 -30.07
C PHE A 606 49.16 33.52 -29.18
N THR A 607 49.15 33.26 -27.87
CA THR A 607 49.87 34.06 -26.87
C THR A 607 51.38 34.11 -27.12
N ASN A 608 51.96 33.01 -27.62
CA ASN A 608 53.39 32.88 -27.92
C ASN A 608 53.77 33.26 -29.36
N SER A 609 52.81 33.52 -30.25
CA SER A 609 53.06 33.90 -31.64
C SER A 609 53.62 35.31 -31.80
N ASP A 610 54.26 35.61 -32.93
CA ASP A 610 54.68 36.97 -33.30
C ASP A 610 53.51 37.96 -33.27
N LEU A 611 52.28 37.49 -33.57
CA LEU A 611 51.05 38.29 -33.50
C LEU A 611 50.64 38.57 -32.04
N GLY A 612 50.71 37.57 -31.16
CA GLY A 612 50.47 37.74 -29.72
C GLY A 612 51.48 38.66 -29.05
N GLN A 613 52.74 38.60 -29.49
CA GLN A 613 53.78 39.56 -29.07
C GLN A 613 53.56 40.96 -29.64
N LEU A 614 53.06 41.08 -30.87
CA LEU A 614 52.74 42.36 -31.51
C LEU A 614 51.52 43.04 -30.88
N VAL A 615 50.51 42.29 -30.45
CA VAL A 615 49.38 42.79 -29.64
C VAL A 615 49.87 43.33 -28.29
N ARG A 616 50.81 42.64 -27.63
CA ARG A 616 51.49 43.14 -26.42
C ARG A 616 52.38 44.36 -26.69
N LEU A 617 52.92 44.50 -27.89
CA LEU A 617 53.77 45.64 -28.28
C LEU A 617 52.94 46.89 -28.64
N LEU A 618 51.78 46.71 -29.27
CA LEU A 618 50.83 47.78 -29.59
C LEU A 618 50.28 48.45 -28.33
N ASP A 619 50.09 47.69 -27.26
CA ASP A 619 49.75 48.16 -25.92
C ASP A 619 50.82 49.10 -25.33
N ALA A 620 52.11 48.83 -25.58
CA ALA A 620 53.20 49.70 -25.13
C ALA A 620 53.32 51.03 -25.90
N ILE A 621 52.62 51.19 -27.03
CA ILE A 621 52.75 52.33 -27.96
C ILE A 621 51.49 53.21 -27.98
N LEU A 622 50.32 52.65 -27.67
CA LEU A 622 49.03 53.36 -27.62
C LEU A 622 48.65 53.64 -26.15
N PRO A 623 48.04 54.81 -25.82
CA PRO A 623 47.71 55.17 -24.44
C PRO A 623 46.44 54.47 -23.97
N PHE A 624 46.44 53.15 -23.94
CA PHE A 624 45.40 52.34 -23.32
C PHE A 624 46.00 51.77 -22.03
N ASP A 625 45.35 52.03 -20.90
CA ASP A 625 45.79 51.56 -19.58
C ASP A 625 45.42 50.07 -19.43
N LEU A 626 46.20 49.18 -20.05
CA LEU A 626 45.99 47.73 -19.97
C LEU A 626 46.93 47.14 -18.92
N GLY A 627 46.34 46.65 -17.82
CA GLY A 627 47.06 45.92 -16.77
C GLY A 627 47.46 44.50 -17.16
N ASN A 628 47.86 43.68 -16.20
CA ASN A 628 48.38 42.30 -16.37
C ASN A 628 47.45 41.29 -17.11
N GLU A 629 46.24 41.68 -17.51
CA GLU A 629 45.26 40.89 -18.31
C GLU A 629 45.31 41.20 -19.82
N THR A 630 46.47 41.66 -20.30
CA THR A 630 46.78 42.16 -21.67
C THR A 630 46.11 41.47 -22.86
N VAL A 631 45.93 40.14 -22.85
CA VAL A 631 45.37 39.40 -24.01
C VAL A 631 43.84 39.32 -23.98
N ALA A 632 43.22 39.27 -22.80
CA ALA A 632 41.78 39.25 -22.67
C ALA A 632 41.16 40.63 -22.96
N SER A 633 41.83 41.71 -22.51
CA SER A 633 41.44 43.08 -22.89
C SER A 633 41.61 43.33 -24.40
N ALA A 634 42.65 42.77 -25.01
CA ALA A 634 42.82 42.81 -26.46
C ALA A 634 41.72 42.04 -27.20
N LEU A 635 41.25 40.90 -26.66
CA LEU A 635 40.12 40.16 -27.20
C LEU A 635 38.82 40.96 -27.13
N SER A 636 38.58 41.70 -26.05
CA SER A 636 37.41 42.56 -25.89
C SER A 636 37.37 43.71 -26.90
N ILE A 637 38.53 44.31 -27.18
CA ILE A 637 38.68 45.33 -28.22
C ILE A 637 38.53 44.70 -29.61
N ALA A 638 39.17 43.55 -29.85
CA ALA A 638 39.15 42.86 -31.14
C ALA A 638 37.74 42.34 -31.48
N SER A 639 36.99 41.84 -30.50
CA SER A 639 35.62 41.38 -30.73
C SER A 639 34.73 42.51 -31.23
N GLY A 640 34.89 43.72 -30.67
CA GLY A 640 34.15 44.91 -31.08
C GLY A 640 34.33 45.26 -32.56
N LEU A 641 35.50 44.94 -33.14
CA LEU A 641 35.75 45.11 -34.57
C LEU A 641 34.89 44.16 -35.42
N PHE A 642 34.53 42.99 -34.91
CA PHE A 642 33.68 42.01 -35.58
C PHE A 642 32.17 42.26 -35.35
N GLY A 643 31.81 43.41 -34.78
CA GLY A 643 30.42 43.79 -34.50
C GLY A 643 29.85 43.22 -33.20
N VAL A 644 30.67 42.62 -32.33
CA VAL A 644 30.23 41.99 -31.08
C VAL A 644 31.15 42.36 -29.93
N HIS A 645 30.64 43.02 -28.89
CA HIS A 645 31.45 43.26 -27.69
C HIS A 645 31.46 42.03 -26.78
N LEU A 646 32.65 41.54 -26.41
CA LEU A 646 32.86 40.45 -25.46
C LEU A 646 33.74 40.95 -24.32
N ASP A 647 33.28 40.84 -23.08
CA ASP A 647 34.15 41.09 -21.93
C ASP A 647 35.06 39.88 -21.65
N THR A 648 36.06 40.07 -20.78
CA THR A 648 36.89 38.96 -20.28
C THR A 648 36.02 37.85 -19.66
N VAL A 649 35.00 38.24 -18.91
CA VAL A 649 33.94 37.36 -18.38
C VAL A 649 32.64 37.74 -19.08
N PRO A 650 32.38 37.21 -20.28
CA PRO A 650 31.28 37.69 -21.10
C PRO A 650 29.94 37.29 -20.52
N SER A 651 28.97 38.18 -20.65
CA SER A 651 27.58 37.91 -20.23
C SER A 651 26.83 37.04 -21.26
N PRO A 652 25.71 36.40 -20.86
CA PRO A 652 24.89 35.60 -21.77
C PRO A 652 24.38 36.36 -23.00
N ASP A 653 24.07 37.65 -22.84
CA ASP A 653 23.64 38.48 -23.96
C ASP A 653 24.80 38.69 -24.95
N GLN A 654 26.03 38.93 -24.48
CA GLN A 654 27.21 39.04 -25.34
C GLN A 654 27.46 37.76 -26.15
N ILE A 655 27.34 36.58 -25.52
CA ILE A 655 27.41 35.29 -26.24
C ILE A 655 26.24 35.11 -27.21
N THR A 656 25.04 35.55 -26.84
CA THR A 656 23.87 35.56 -27.73
C THR A 656 24.13 36.39 -28.99
N ARG A 657 24.72 37.58 -28.86
CA ARG A 657 25.08 38.45 -29.98
C ARG A 657 26.20 37.81 -30.82
N LEU A 658 27.21 37.20 -30.19
CA LEU A 658 28.28 36.47 -30.88
C LEU A 658 27.76 35.39 -31.81
N PHE A 659 26.88 34.52 -31.31
CA PHE A 659 26.36 33.39 -32.07
C PHE A 659 25.32 33.77 -33.13
N ASN A 660 24.75 34.97 -33.04
CA ASN A 660 23.80 35.51 -34.02
C ASN A 660 24.42 36.46 -35.04
N GLN A 661 25.72 36.77 -34.93
CA GLN A 661 26.41 37.62 -35.88
C GLN A 661 26.61 36.86 -37.22
N PRO A 662 26.08 37.35 -38.35
CA PRO A 662 26.13 36.64 -39.64
C PRO A 662 27.55 36.53 -40.21
N ASP A 663 28.37 37.58 -40.01
CA ASP A 663 29.76 37.63 -40.45
C ASP A 663 30.63 38.24 -39.35
N LEU A 664 31.56 37.45 -38.80
CA LEU A 664 32.58 37.94 -37.86
C LEU A 664 33.75 38.54 -38.63
N ARG A 665 33.49 39.68 -39.30
CA ARG A 665 34.43 40.37 -40.18
C ARG A 665 34.43 41.88 -39.91
N PHE A 666 35.64 42.42 -39.85
CA PHE A 666 35.94 43.85 -39.87
C PHE A 666 36.55 44.21 -41.23
N GLU A 667 36.09 45.32 -41.82
CA GLU A 667 36.68 45.91 -43.01
C GLU A 667 36.69 47.44 -42.82
N SER A 668 37.86 48.07 -42.99
CA SER A 668 37.96 49.54 -42.92
C SER A 668 37.22 50.21 -44.08
N ASP A 669 36.79 51.47 -43.90
CA ASP A 669 36.04 52.22 -44.92
C ASP A 669 36.74 52.31 -46.30
N ASP A 670 38.07 52.19 -46.32
CA ASP A 670 38.90 52.19 -47.53
C ASP A 670 39.31 50.79 -48.03
N GLY A 671 38.82 49.73 -47.38
CA GLY A 671 39.11 48.32 -47.69
C GLY A 671 40.57 47.89 -47.48
N SER A 672 41.39 48.76 -46.87
CA SER A 672 42.82 48.53 -46.69
C SER A 672 43.13 47.55 -45.56
N ILE A 673 42.29 47.54 -44.51
CA ILE A 673 42.38 46.63 -43.37
C ILE A 673 41.18 45.68 -43.41
N VAL A 674 41.45 44.39 -43.48
CA VAL A 674 40.44 43.33 -43.37
C VAL A 674 40.87 42.37 -42.26
N LEU A 675 39.97 42.08 -41.34
CA LEU A 675 40.17 41.03 -40.35
C LEU A 675 38.88 40.21 -40.27
N ALA A 676 38.96 38.92 -40.54
CA ALA A 676 37.82 38.00 -40.44
C ALA A 676 38.22 36.81 -39.59
N VAL A 677 37.31 36.39 -38.72
CA VAL A 677 37.45 35.14 -37.95
C VAL A 677 36.40 34.13 -38.40
N SER A 678 36.65 32.86 -38.13
CA SER A 678 35.74 31.78 -38.49
C SER A 678 34.41 31.94 -37.75
N ASN A 679 33.30 31.86 -38.49
CA ASN A 679 31.97 31.85 -37.89
C ASN A 679 31.75 30.58 -37.06
N PRO A 680 30.95 30.64 -35.98
CA PRO A 680 30.57 29.46 -35.21
C PRO A 680 29.69 28.53 -36.06
N VAL A 681 30.09 27.25 -36.13
CA VAL A 681 29.40 26.21 -36.91
C VAL A 681 28.86 25.17 -35.92
N CYS A 682 27.59 24.80 -36.06
CA CYS A 682 26.96 23.79 -35.21
C CYS A 682 27.33 22.36 -35.64
N ARG A 683 26.95 21.37 -34.81
CA ARG A 683 27.16 19.94 -35.08
C ARG A 683 26.62 19.49 -36.44
N ASP A 684 25.52 20.08 -36.87
CA ASP A 684 24.85 19.76 -38.13
C ASP A 684 25.51 20.46 -39.34
N GLY A 685 26.59 21.22 -39.14
CA GLY A 685 27.40 21.83 -40.20
C GLY A 685 26.92 23.17 -40.71
N PHE A 686 25.89 23.78 -40.07
CA PHE A 686 25.42 25.11 -40.42
C PHE A 686 26.15 26.19 -39.63
N VAL A 687 26.34 27.35 -40.25
CA VAL A 687 26.69 28.58 -39.53
C VAL A 687 25.54 28.94 -38.60
N MET A 688 25.83 29.05 -37.30
CA MET A 688 24.82 29.16 -36.24
C MET A 688 23.84 30.33 -36.46
N SER A 689 24.36 31.50 -36.86
CA SER A 689 23.59 32.72 -37.11
C SER A 689 22.59 32.63 -38.26
N HIS A 690 22.73 31.63 -39.14
CA HIS A 690 21.82 31.39 -40.26
C HIS A 690 20.86 30.21 -40.03
N HIS A 691 20.96 29.50 -38.90
CA HIS A 691 20.19 28.28 -38.66
C HIS A 691 19.15 28.45 -37.55
N HIS A 692 19.58 28.41 -36.28
CA HIS A 692 18.67 28.52 -35.14
C HIS A 692 19.28 29.21 -33.90
N ALA A 693 20.40 29.94 -34.06
CA ALA A 693 20.97 30.72 -32.95
C ALA A 693 20.02 31.82 -32.45
N ASP A 694 19.03 32.21 -33.25
CA ASP A 694 17.97 33.14 -32.87
C ASP A 694 17.09 32.60 -31.73
N GLY A 695 17.15 31.30 -31.46
CA GLY A 695 16.61 30.70 -30.25
C GLY A 695 17.14 31.38 -28.98
N LEU A 696 18.40 31.81 -28.93
CA LEU A 696 18.96 32.51 -27.76
C LEU A 696 18.27 33.83 -27.45
N TYR A 697 17.88 34.59 -28.49
CA TYR A 697 17.07 35.80 -28.31
C TYR A 697 15.67 35.48 -27.76
N ALA A 698 15.06 34.37 -28.20
CA ALA A 698 13.81 33.90 -27.62
C ALA A 698 13.99 33.46 -26.15
N GLY A 699 15.09 32.79 -25.82
CA GLY A 699 15.45 32.45 -24.44
C GLY A 699 15.65 33.67 -23.55
N GLU A 700 16.30 34.72 -24.07
CA GLU A 700 16.46 36.01 -23.39
C GLU A 700 15.11 36.69 -23.18
N ALA A 701 14.37 36.96 -24.26
CA ALA A 701 13.12 37.72 -24.21
C ALA A 701 11.99 37.02 -23.45
N SER A 702 12.03 35.68 -23.37
CA SER A 702 11.08 34.94 -22.52
C SER A 702 11.43 35.00 -21.03
N GLY A 703 12.66 35.37 -20.67
CA GLY A 703 13.19 35.28 -19.32
C GLY A 703 13.71 33.89 -18.95
N LEU A 704 13.83 32.95 -19.90
CA LEU A 704 14.34 31.60 -19.64
C LEU A 704 15.78 31.64 -19.09
N ILE A 705 16.62 32.55 -19.57
CA ILE A 705 18.00 32.70 -19.09
C ILE A 705 18.04 32.96 -17.58
N ASP A 706 17.15 33.80 -17.06
CA ASP A 706 17.07 34.10 -15.63
C ASP A 706 16.52 32.92 -14.83
N THR A 707 15.55 32.17 -15.36
CA THR A 707 14.96 31.03 -14.62
C THR A 707 15.88 29.81 -14.58
N ILE A 708 16.75 29.62 -15.58
CA ILE A 708 17.76 28.56 -15.57
C ILE A 708 19.05 28.97 -14.83
N TYR A 709 19.22 30.25 -14.49
CA TYR A 709 20.44 30.76 -13.86
C TYR A 709 20.89 29.96 -12.63
N PRO A 710 20.00 29.67 -11.64
CA PRO A 710 20.41 28.90 -10.47
C PRO A 710 20.94 27.52 -10.84
N LEU A 711 20.29 26.87 -11.81
CA LEU A 711 20.69 25.55 -12.31
C LEU A 711 22.02 25.63 -13.07
N ALA A 712 22.16 26.57 -13.99
CA ALA A 712 23.40 26.80 -14.74
C ALA A 712 24.58 27.05 -13.79
N ARG A 713 24.36 27.87 -12.75
CA ARG A 713 25.34 28.14 -11.69
C ARG A 713 25.70 26.87 -10.92
N ALA A 714 24.72 26.06 -10.52
CA ALA A 714 24.97 24.80 -9.82
C ALA A 714 25.89 23.88 -10.64
N PHE A 715 25.63 23.68 -11.93
CA PHE A 715 26.48 22.84 -12.76
C PHE A 715 27.86 23.46 -13.05
N SER A 716 27.89 24.76 -13.36
CA SER A 716 29.12 25.43 -13.76
C SER A 716 30.11 25.61 -12.61
N ASN A 717 29.65 25.78 -11.37
CA ASN A 717 30.52 25.84 -10.19
C ASN A 717 31.36 24.56 -10.01
N HIS A 718 30.91 23.43 -10.57
CA HIS A 718 31.61 22.15 -10.52
C HIS A 718 32.25 21.76 -11.86
N GLY A 719 32.28 22.66 -12.84
CA GLY A 719 32.77 22.39 -14.21
C GLY A 719 32.00 21.26 -14.90
N ARG A 720 30.69 21.15 -14.62
CA ARG A 720 29.78 20.11 -15.13
C ARG A 720 28.71 20.67 -16.07
N GLU A 721 29.01 21.74 -16.80
CA GLU A 721 28.13 22.30 -17.84
C GLU A 721 27.76 21.23 -18.89
N ASP A 722 28.64 20.26 -19.10
CA ASP A 722 28.44 19.09 -19.95
C ASP A 722 27.19 18.29 -19.57
N LEU A 723 26.92 18.10 -18.27
CA LEU A 723 25.76 17.33 -17.80
C LEU A 723 24.44 18.07 -18.04
N LEU A 724 24.42 19.38 -17.81
CA LEU A 724 23.23 20.19 -18.08
C LEU A 724 22.95 20.25 -19.59
N ALA A 725 24.00 20.39 -20.41
CA ALA A 725 23.88 20.31 -21.87
C ALA A 725 23.37 18.92 -22.32
N GLN A 726 23.87 17.83 -21.71
CA GLN A 726 23.41 16.47 -22.00
C GLN A 726 21.93 16.25 -21.67
N LEU A 727 21.40 16.87 -20.60
CA LEU A 727 19.98 16.81 -20.28
C LEU A 727 19.13 17.34 -21.45
N PHE A 728 19.51 18.49 -22.00
CA PHE A 728 18.83 19.08 -23.16
C PHE A 728 19.00 18.24 -24.43
N VAL A 729 20.17 17.61 -24.63
CA VAL A 729 20.41 16.68 -25.75
C VAL A 729 19.45 15.49 -25.69
N VAL A 730 19.25 14.89 -24.51
CA VAL A 730 18.32 13.78 -24.31
C VAL A 730 16.88 14.22 -24.58
N VAL A 731 16.45 15.34 -23.98
CA VAL A 731 15.10 15.89 -24.23
C VAL A 731 14.86 16.14 -25.72
N HIS A 732 15.82 16.76 -26.42
CA HIS A 732 15.74 16.98 -27.87
C HIS A 732 15.56 15.67 -28.66
N ALA A 733 16.34 14.62 -28.33
CA ALA A 733 16.29 13.35 -29.05
C ALA A 733 14.90 12.71 -29.03
N HIS A 734 14.15 12.93 -27.94
CA HIS A 734 12.78 12.44 -27.74
C HIS A 734 11.69 13.46 -28.10
N TYR A 735 12.06 14.73 -28.37
CA TYR A 735 11.09 15.83 -28.46
C TYR A 735 10.13 15.66 -29.63
N SER A 736 10.69 15.52 -30.84
CA SER A 736 9.89 15.47 -32.07
C SER A 736 9.07 14.18 -32.18
N SER A 737 7.98 14.23 -32.94
CA SER A 737 7.27 13.04 -33.43
C SER A 737 7.98 12.42 -34.64
N ARG A 738 9.01 13.04 -35.20
CA ARG A 738 9.67 12.62 -36.43
C ARG A 738 11.15 12.34 -36.20
N THR A 739 11.68 11.37 -36.94
CA THR A 739 13.12 11.06 -36.95
C THR A 739 13.86 11.75 -38.09
N ASP A 740 13.13 12.43 -38.98
CA ASP A 740 13.64 13.06 -40.20
C ASP A 740 13.34 14.57 -40.26
N LEU A 741 12.94 15.17 -39.13
CA LEU A 741 12.53 16.58 -39.06
C LEU A 741 13.68 17.53 -39.34
N TYR A 742 14.87 17.25 -38.79
CA TYR A 742 16.06 18.08 -38.98
C TYR A 742 17.04 17.37 -39.90
N ARG A 743 17.77 18.17 -40.68
CA ARG A 743 18.79 17.70 -41.62
C ARG A 743 20.07 18.49 -41.42
N THR A 744 21.19 17.80 -41.50
CA THR A 744 22.53 18.38 -41.59
C THR A 744 22.69 19.23 -42.86
N ALA A 745 23.72 20.08 -42.90
CA ALA A 745 24.08 20.88 -44.08
C ALA A 745 24.41 20.02 -45.31
N GLN A 746 24.75 18.75 -45.10
CA GLN A 746 24.96 17.75 -46.17
C GLN A 746 23.67 17.01 -46.57
N GLY A 747 22.53 17.32 -45.95
CA GLY A 747 21.21 16.75 -46.27
C GLY A 747 20.84 15.46 -45.54
N SER A 748 21.77 14.88 -44.77
CA SER A 748 21.53 13.69 -43.94
C SER A 748 20.62 14.02 -42.76
N PRO A 749 19.67 13.16 -42.38
CA PRO A 749 18.85 13.36 -41.18
C PRO A 749 19.69 13.47 -39.91
N THR A 750 19.33 14.41 -39.05
CA THR A 750 19.93 14.57 -37.72
C THR A 750 19.46 13.41 -36.83
N PRO A 751 20.36 12.73 -36.08
CA PRO A 751 19.97 11.63 -35.20
C PRO A 751 18.90 12.02 -34.17
N MET A 752 17.76 11.32 -34.21
CA MET A 752 16.62 11.50 -33.31
C MET A 752 15.88 10.18 -33.11
N LYS A 753 15.14 10.05 -32.01
CA LYS A 753 14.31 8.87 -31.70
C LYS A 753 12.85 9.04 -32.07
N GLY A 754 12.37 10.28 -32.14
CA GLY A 754 11.02 10.58 -32.61
C GLY A 754 9.93 10.09 -31.64
N SER A 755 10.15 10.23 -30.33
CA SER A 755 9.26 9.68 -29.28
C SER A 755 7.97 10.45 -29.05
N ASN A 756 7.76 11.56 -29.77
CA ASN A 756 6.53 12.34 -29.77
C ASN A 756 6.24 13.12 -28.47
N LEU A 757 7.25 13.61 -27.75
CA LEU A 757 6.98 14.53 -26.62
C LEU A 757 6.29 15.83 -27.07
N VAL A 758 6.47 16.24 -28.32
CA VAL A 758 5.81 17.42 -28.92
C VAL A 758 4.28 17.34 -28.83
N SER A 759 3.68 16.15 -28.78
CA SER A 759 2.23 16.02 -28.60
C SER A 759 1.75 16.50 -27.22
N PHE A 760 2.65 16.64 -26.25
CA PHE A 760 2.34 17.16 -24.91
C PHE A 760 2.42 18.69 -24.83
N GLU A 761 2.84 19.41 -25.86
CA GLU A 761 2.91 20.88 -25.83
C GLU A 761 1.58 21.56 -25.42
N PRO A 762 0.38 21.12 -25.88
CA PRO A 762 -0.89 21.68 -25.41
C PRO A 762 -1.13 21.47 -23.91
N ILE A 763 -0.74 20.31 -23.38
CA ILE A 763 -0.84 19.99 -21.94
C ILE A 763 0.12 20.89 -21.15
N LEU A 764 1.37 21.03 -21.62
CA LEU A 764 2.36 21.89 -20.97
C LEU A 764 1.91 23.36 -20.95
N ILE A 765 1.20 23.84 -21.98
CA ILE A 765 0.59 25.17 -21.97
C ILE A 765 -0.40 25.32 -20.82
N GLU A 766 -1.36 24.40 -20.67
CA GLU A 766 -2.34 24.46 -19.57
C GLU A 766 -1.66 24.39 -18.20
N VAL A 767 -0.69 23.49 -18.02
CA VAL A 767 0.04 23.32 -16.76
C VAL A 767 0.86 24.57 -16.41
N PHE A 768 1.56 25.16 -17.38
CA PHE A 768 2.38 26.34 -17.15
C PHE A 768 1.55 27.62 -17.00
N GLU A 769 0.39 27.72 -17.66
CA GLU A 769 -0.57 28.81 -17.44
C GLU A 769 -1.15 28.80 -16.04
N ALA A 770 -1.42 27.61 -15.48
CA ALA A 770 -1.91 27.49 -14.12
C ALA A 770 -0.86 27.90 -13.07
N GLY A 771 0.44 27.75 -13.37
CA GLY A 771 1.55 28.17 -12.50
C GLY A 771 1.75 27.30 -11.25
N HIS A 772 0.89 26.31 -11.02
CA HIS A 772 0.89 25.52 -9.78
C HIS A 772 2.07 24.56 -9.63
N PHE A 773 2.60 24.04 -10.74
CA PHE A 773 3.64 23.02 -10.71
C PHE A 773 4.97 23.52 -10.15
N PHE A 774 5.51 24.63 -10.69
CA PHE A 774 6.78 25.19 -10.22
C PHE A 774 6.67 25.79 -8.82
N ASP A 775 5.50 26.35 -8.48
CA ASP A 775 5.20 26.78 -7.11
C ASP A 775 5.29 25.61 -6.13
N ALA A 776 4.66 24.48 -6.46
CA ALA A 776 4.70 23.30 -5.60
C ALA A 776 6.10 22.68 -5.50
N LEU A 777 6.87 22.68 -6.61
CA LEU A 777 8.26 22.22 -6.60
C LEU A 777 9.16 23.09 -5.70
N TYR A 778 9.01 24.41 -5.76
CA TYR A 778 9.73 25.34 -4.89
C TYR A 778 9.42 25.08 -3.41
N GLU A 779 8.13 24.98 -3.05
CA GLU A 779 7.72 24.72 -1.67
C GLU A 779 8.18 23.33 -1.17
N PHE A 780 8.12 22.32 -2.04
CA PHE A 780 8.65 20.99 -1.75
C PHE A 780 10.15 21.02 -1.49
N ALA A 781 10.95 21.63 -2.39
CA ALA A 781 12.39 21.73 -2.24
C ALA A 781 12.79 22.50 -0.97
N HIS A 782 12.03 23.54 -0.60
CA HIS A 782 12.25 24.27 0.64
C HIS A 782 11.91 23.43 1.88
N ALA A 783 10.86 22.59 1.81
CA ALA A 783 10.50 21.68 2.89
C ALA A 783 11.57 20.61 3.14
N THR A 784 12.24 20.09 2.10
CA THR A 784 13.32 19.10 2.30
C THR A 784 14.48 19.65 3.13
N LYS A 785 14.84 20.93 2.96
CA LYS A 785 15.90 21.63 3.71
C LYS A 785 15.62 21.73 5.21
N GLN A 786 14.34 21.76 5.59
CA GLN A 786 13.93 21.91 6.98
C GLN A 786 14.00 20.60 7.76
N ILE A 787 14.12 19.46 7.08
CA ILE A 787 14.22 18.16 7.71
C ILE A 787 15.67 17.90 8.11
N LYS A 788 15.92 17.99 9.42
CA LYS A 788 17.15 17.47 10.01
C LYS A 788 16.96 16.00 10.35
N ALA A 789 17.79 15.14 9.77
CA ALA A 789 17.86 13.73 10.14
C ALA A 789 18.49 13.58 11.54
N PRO A 790 18.23 12.48 12.26
CA PRO A 790 19.04 12.09 13.41
C PRO A 790 20.45 11.74 12.90
N GLY A 791 21.44 12.58 13.22
CA GLY A 791 22.80 12.52 12.65
C GLY A 791 23.17 13.85 11.98
N GLU A 792 24.44 14.19 11.91
CA GLU A 792 24.91 15.49 11.34
C GLU A 792 24.70 15.62 9.81
N ILE A 793 24.02 14.65 9.17
CA ILE A 793 23.84 14.59 7.72
C ILE A 793 22.47 15.16 7.32
N ASP A 794 22.46 16.06 6.34
CA ASP A 794 21.23 16.66 5.81
C ASP A 794 20.38 15.66 5.01
N PHE A 795 19.04 15.85 5.00
CA PHE A 795 18.12 14.99 4.26
C PHE A 795 18.45 14.89 2.75
N ASP A 796 18.92 15.99 2.15
CA ASP A 796 19.30 16.01 0.73
C ASP A 796 20.45 15.03 0.43
N GLU A 797 21.40 14.86 1.35
CA GLU A 797 22.52 13.91 1.20
C GLU A 797 22.04 12.46 1.36
N HIS A 798 21.08 12.21 2.25
CA HIS A 798 20.42 10.91 2.35
C HIS A 798 19.68 10.54 1.05
N MET A 799 18.94 11.49 0.48
CA MET A 799 18.27 11.31 -0.81
C MET A 799 19.28 11.07 -1.94
N ARG A 800 20.39 11.82 -1.97
CA ARG A 800 21.47 11.61 -2.95
C ARG A 800 22.01 10.18 -2.90
N ARG A 801 22.28 9.66 -1.70
CA ARG A 801 22.81 8.30 -1.52
C ARG A 801 21.85 7.25 -2.07
N LEU A 802 20.55 7.39 -1.81
CA LEU A 802 19.53 6.50 -2.38
C LEU A 802 19.48 6.60 -3.90
N VAL A 803 19.45 7.81 -4.46
CA VAL A 803 19.42 8.03 -5.92
C VAL A 803 20.67 7.46 -6.58
N PHE A 804 21.85 7.69 -6.00
CA PHE A 804 23.10 7.11 -6.49
C PHE A 804 23.06 5.58 -6.42
N GLN A 805 22.61 5.00 -5.31
CA GLN A 805 22.50 3.54 -5.17
C GLN A 805 21.50 2.93 -6.17
N ALA A 806 20.39 3.62 -6.45
CA ALA A 806 19.39 3.19 -7.44
C ALA A 806 19.91 3.25 -8.89
N THR A 807 20.77 4.22 -9.20
CA THR A 807 21.22 4.53 -10.57
C THR A 807 22.62 4.01 -10.90
N ARG A 808 23.41 3.59 -9.91
CA ARG A 808 24.75 3.05 -10.13
C ARG A 808 24.72 1.75 -10.93
N THR A 809 25.74 1.57 -11.77
CA THR A 809 25.89 0.42 -12.68
C THR A 809 27.25 -0.26 -12.54
N ASP A 810 28.06 0.18 -11.58
CA ASP A 810 29.47 -0.19 -11.39
C ASP A 810 29.68 -1.32 -10.36
N ASP A 811 28.62 -1.76 -9.69
CA ASP A 811 28.63 -2.77 -8.63
C ASP A 811 28.31 -4.19 -9.12
N GLY A 812 28.07 -4.36 -10.43
CA GLY A 812 27.76 -5.66 -11.03
C GLY A 812 26.41 -6.23 -10.60
N PHE A 813 25.46 -5.37 -10.19
CA PHE A 813 24.12 -5.78 -9.81
C PHE A 813 23.46 -6.69 -10.87
N LYS A 814 22.79 -7.74 -10.39
CA LYS A 814 21.95 -8.63 -11.18
C LYS A 814 20.61 -8.74 -10.48
N SER A 815 19.52 -8.81 -11.24
CA SER A 815 18.22 -9.14 -10.64
C SER A 815 18.25 -10.53 -10.01
N ARG A 816 17.28 -10.82 -9.15
CA ARG A 816 16.97 -12.17 -8.66
C ARG A 816 16.91 -13.21 -9.78
N SER A 817 16.27 -12.89 -10.91
CA SER A 817 16.21 -13.76 -12.09
C SER A 817 17.55 -13.90 -12.86
N GLY A 818 18.62 -13.25 -12.39
CA GLY A 818 19.95 -13.29 -12.98
C GLY A 818 20.15 -12.34 -14.17
N LYS A 819 19.19 -11.44 -14.45
CA LYS A 819 19.30 -10.46 -15.53
C LYS A 819 20.45 -9.50 -15.22
N SER A 820 21.39 -9.39 -16.15
CA SER A 820 22.50 -8.43 -16.13
C SER A 820 22.48 -7.46 -17.31
N ALA A 821 21.42 -7.53 -18.11
CA ALA A 821 21.18 -6.66 -19.25
C ALA A 821 19.67 -6.47 -19.44
N VAL A 822 19.28 -5.30 -19.96
CA VAL A 822 17.89 -4.95 -20.26
C VAL A 822 17.82 -4.53 -21.73
N GLN A 823 16.89 -5.13 -22.48
CA GLN A 823 16.60 -4.70 -23.85
C GLN A 823 15.53 -3.61 -23.81
N VAL A 824 15.89 -2.40 -24.22
CA VAL A 824 14.95 -1.26 -24.26
C VAL A 824 14.20 -1.19 -25.58
N ALA A 825 13.11 -0.41 -25.60
CA ALA A 825 12.19 -0.33 -26.73
C ALA A 825 12.80 0.14 -28.07
N ASP A 826 13.94 0.84 -28.04
CA ASP A 826 14.69 1.23 -29.25
C ASP A 826 15.65 0.13 -29.77
N GLY A 827 15.61 -1.06 -29.17
CA GLY A 827 16.39 -2.24 -29.56
C GLY A 827 17.79 -2.30 -28.96
N ARG A 828 18.25 -1.27 -28.22
CA ARG A 828 19.52 -1.32 -27.50
C ARG A 828 19.46 -2.35 -26.36
N ASN A 829 20.58 -3.01 -26.12
CA ASN A 829 20.77 -3.85 -24.94
C ASN A 829 21.67 -3.10 -23.96
N LEU A 830 21.13 -2.67 -22.82
CA LEU A 830 21.84 -1.94 -21.79
C LEU A 830 22.58 -2.92 -20.88
N SER A 831 23.90 -2.78 -20.76
CA SER A 831 24.73 -3.52 -19.81
C SER A 831 26.04 -2.74 -19.57
N PRO A 832 26.52 -2.59 -18.32
CA PRO A 832 25.88 -3.02 -17.07
C PRO A 832 24.60 -2.23 -16.76
N ILE A 833 23.73 -2.80 -15.91
CA ILE A 833 22.42 -2.23 -15.54
C ILE A 833 22.41 -1.74 -14.10
N SER A 834 21.48 -0.83 -13.77
CA SER A 834 21.23 -0.40 -12.39
C SER A 834 19.95 -1.02 -11.84
N ARG A 835 19.71 -0.86 -10.54
CA ARG A 835 18.46 -1.25 -9.88
C ARG A 835 17.26 -0.55 -10.52
N LEU A 836 17.37 0.75 -10.79
CA LEU A 836 16.30 1.51 -11.45
C LEU A 836 16.03 1.06 -12.90
N HIS A 837 17.04 0.53 -13.62
CA HIS A 837 16.79 -0.11 -14.92
C HIS A 837 15.90 -1.35 -14.79
N ILE A 838 16.13 -2.18 -13.76
CA ILE A 838 15.28 -3.35 -13.45
C ILE A 838 13.87 -2.91 -13.03
N VAL A 839 13.75 -1.86 -12.21
CA VAL A 839 12.43 -1.34 -11.80
C VAL A 839 11.63 -0.86 -13.00
N LEU A 840 12.20 -0.01 -13.87
CA LEU A 840 11.52 0.49 -15.06
C LEU A 840 11.13 -0.65 -16.01
N ASN A 841 12.08 -1.51 -16.35
CA ASN A 841 11.83 -2.64 -17.25
C ASN A 841 10.84 -3.64 -16.65
N GLY A 842 10.87 -3.88 -15.34
CA GLY A 842 9.95 -4.80 -14.69
C GLY A 842 8.51 -4.27 -14.65
N ILE A 843 8.33 -2.96 -14.46
CA ILE A 843 7.01 -2.32 -14.58
C ILE A 843 6.50 -2.38 -16.02
N GLU A 844 7.36 -2.07 -17.00
CA GLU A 844 7.05 -2.19 -18.43
C GLU A 844 6.66 -3.64 -18.79
N GLU A 845 7.47 -4.63 -18.44
CA GLU A 845 7.17 -6.06 -18.64
C GLU A 845 5.86 -6.48 -17.96
N ALA A 846 5.56 -5.98 -16.76
CA ALA A 846 4.32 -6.29 -16.05
C ALA A 846 3.09 -5.68 -16.73
N ILE A 847 3.23 -4.48 -17.29
CA ILE A 847 2.19 -3.78 -18.04
C ILE A 847 1.95 -4.43 -19.41
N GLU A 848 3.01 -4.73 -20.17
CA GLU A 848 2.95 -5.30 -21.52
C GLU A 848 2.38 -6.73 -21.53
N ARG A 849 2.50 -7.46 -20.42
CA ARG A 849 1.86 -8.77 -20.24
C ARG A 849 0.34 -8.72 -20.31
N VAL A 850 -0.27 -7.55 -20.18
CA VAL A 850 -1.70 -7.36 -20.36
C VAL A 850 -1.95 -6.92 -21.81
N PRO A 851 -2.46 -7.80 -22.69
CA PRO A 851 -2.69 -7.44 -24.09
C PRO A 851 -3.62 -6.22 -24.20
N PRO A 852 -3.34 -5.28 -25.12
CA PRO A 852 -4.22 -4.13 -25.34
C PRO A 852 -5.62 -4.62 -25.76
N GLY A 853 -6.65 -4.15 -25.05
CA GLY A 853 -8.06 -4.52 -25.28
C GLY A 853 -8.62 -5.62 -24.36
N GLU A 854 -7.78 -6.29 -23.55
CA GLU A 854 -8.26 -7.21 -22.50
C GLU A 854 -8.97 -6.43 -21.37
N PRO A 855 -10.12 -6.92 -20.86
CA PRO A 855 -10.79 -6.34 -19.69
C PRO A 855 -9.84 -6.16 -18.50
N SER A 856 -8.86 -7.06 -18.32
CA SER A 856 -7.86 -6.99 -17.25
C SER A 856 -7.03 -5.71 -17.27
N ARG A 857 -6.79 -5.07 -18.44
CA ARG A 857 -6.07 -3.79 -18.49
C ARG A 857 -6.87 -2.68 -17.83
N ARG A 858 -8.15 -2.60 -18.19
CA ARG A 858 -9.08 -1.66 -17.56
C ARG A 858 -9.24 -1.93 -16.07
N HIS A 859 -9.25 -3.20 -15.65
CA HIS A 859 -9.26 -3.52 -14.21
C HIS A 859 -7.99 -3.04 -13.51
N LEU A 860 -6.81 -3.20 -14.11
CA LEU A 860 -5.57 -2.68 -13.54
C LEU A 860 -5.61 -1.15 -13.41
N ASP A 861 -6.02 -0.44 -14.47
CA ASP A 861 -6.07 1.02 -14.47
C ASP A 861 -7.05 1.54 -13.40
N LEU A 862 -8.26 0.96 -13.30
CA LEU A 862 -9.25 1.31 -12.28
C LEU A 862 -8.80 0.97 -10.85
N ALA A 863 -8.06 -0.13 -10.66
CA ALA A 863 -7.49 -0.47 -9.36
C ALA A 863 -6.45 0.56 -8.91
N LEU A 864 -5.52 0.92 -9.81
CA LEU A 864 -4.47 1.90 -9.50
C LEU A 864 -5.06 3.30 -9.25
N GLU A 865 -6.06 3.70 -10.03
CA GLU A 865 -6.81 4.93 -9.84
C GLU A 865 -7.50 4.94 -8.47
N GLY A 866 -8.26 3.90 -8.12
CA GLY A 866 -8.97 3.83 -6.84
C GLY A 866 -8.03 3.76 -5.63
N ILE A 867 -6.89 3.07 -5.70
CA ILE A 867 -5.87 3.12 -4.64
C ILE A 867 -5.36 4.56 -4.45
N THR A 868 -5.06 5.24 -5.56
CA THR A 868 -4.55 6.62 -5.54
C THR A 868 -5.60 7.57 -4.97
N ASN A 869 -6.87 7.42 -5.37
CA ASN A 869 -7.98 8.23 -4.88
C ASN A 869 -8.29 7.98 -3.40
N VAL A 870 -8.12 6.76 -2.88
CA VAL A 870 -8.36 6.52 -1.45
C VAL A 870 -7.20 6.99 -0.57
N LEU A 871 -5.95 6.83 -1.04
CA LEU A 871 -4.76 7.03 -0.20
C LEU A 871 -4.08 8.39 -0.39
N LEU A 872 -4.14 8.96 -1.59
CA LEU A 872 -3.38 10.14 -2.01
C LEU A 872 -4.25 11.29 -2.52
N GLU A 873 -5.58 11.19 -2.38
CA GLU A 873 -6.49 12.25 -2.77
C GLU A 873 -6.24 13.52 -1.97
N VAL A 874 -6.19 14.63 -2.71
CA VAL A 874 -5.88 15.96 -2.21
C VAL A 874 -6.98 16.93 -2.60
N GLU A 875 -7.32 17.81 -1.68
CA GLU A 875 -8.26 18.90 -1.93
C GLU A 875 -7.60 20.25 -1.65
N LYS A 876 -8.05 21.28 -2.37
CA LYS A 876 -7.65 22.66 -2.14
C LYS A 876 -8.87 23.55 -2.29
N ALA A 877 -9.29 24.16 -1.17
CA ALA A 877 -10.35 25.16 -1.17
C ALA A 877 -9.79 26.53 -1.60
N ASP A 878 -10.66 27.41 -2.11
CA ASP A 878 -10.27 28.75 -2.55
C ASP A 878 -9.58 29.54 -1.42
N GLY A 879 -8.32 29.90 -1.64
CA GLY A 879 -7.51 30.66 -0.67
C GLY A 879 -6.88 29.83 0.45
N GLU A 880 -7.07 28.50 0.48
CA GLU A 880 -6.45 27.59 1.45
C GLU A 880 -5.29 26.79 0.82
N PRO A 881 -4.29 26.34 1.62
CA PRO A 881 -3.28 25.40 1.15
C PRO A 881 -3.92 24.04 0.82
N ALA A 882 -3.34 23.32 -0.14
CA ALA A 882 -3.75 21.96 -0.42
C ALA A 882 -3.52 21.05 0.81
N LYS A 883 -4.42 20.08 1.01
CA LYS A 883 -4.35 19.10 2.09
C LYS A 883 -4.84 17.74 1.59
N PHE A 884 -4.37 16.67 2.21
CA PHE A 884 -4.90 15.33 1.96
C PHE A 884 -6.32 15.21 2.52
N VAL A 885 -7.22 14.61 1.73
CA VAL A 885 -8.59 14.31 2.17
C VAL A 885 -8.55 13.31 3.34
N GLU A 886 -7.69 12.29 3.23
CA GLU A 886 -7.47 11.27 4.27
C GLU A 886 -5.99 11.26 4.71
N PRO A 887 -5.57 12.14 5.65
CA PRO A 887 -4.17 12.25 6.07
C PRO A 887 -3.65 11.01 6.84
N GLY A 888 -4.54 10.07 7.19
CA GLY A 888 -4.21 8.81 7.84
C GLY A 888 -3.26 7.93 7.01
N GLY A 889 -3.35 7.95 5.67
CA GLY A 889 -2.46 7.14 4.81
C GLY A 889 -0.99 7.53 5.00
N LEU A 890 -0.71 8.83 5.05
CA LEU A 890 0.63 9.35 5.34
C LEU A 890 1.08 9.07 6.77
N ALA A 891 0.17 9.17 7.74
CA ALA A 891 0.48 8.86 9.13
C ALA A 891 0.87 7.40 9.32
N LEU A 892 0.13 6.47 8.70
CA LEU A 892 0.43 5.05 8.72
C LEU A 892 1.77 4.75 8.04
N THR A 893 2.00 5.36 6.87
CA THR A 893 3.25 5.20 6.10
C THR A 893 4.46 5.69 6.89
N SER A 894 4.37 6.90 7.48
CA SER A 894 5.44 7.46 8.33
C SER A 894 5.77 6.54 9.51
N ARG A 895 4.76 5.98 10.17
CA ARG A 895 4.94 5.07 11.32
C ARG A 895 5.53 3.73 10.89
N ALA A 896 5.09 3.18 9.77
CA ALA A 896 5.67 1.96 9.22
C ALA A 896 7.16 2.15 8.87
N ILE A 897 7.51 3.28 8.23
CA ILE A 897 8.90 3.63 7.92
C ILE A 897 9.73 3.83 9.20
N ARG A 898 9.17 4.44 10.24
CA ARG A 898 9.85 4.59 11.54
C ARG A 898 10.11 3.24 12.21
N GLN A 899 9.17 2.33 12.16
CA GLN A 899 9.35 0.98 12.69
C GLN A 899 10.40 0.19 11.89
N LEU A 900 10.42 0.36 10.56
CA LEU A 900 11.48 -0.21 9.71
C LEU A 900 12.85 0.41 10.02
N SER A 901 12.91 1.72 10.32
CA SER A 901 14.14 2.40 10.78
C SER A 901 14.67 1.79 12.08
N GLU A 902 13.81 1.59 13.08
CA GLU A 902 14.18 0.96 14.36
C GLU A 902 14.65 -0.50 14.19
N ARG A 903 13.97 -1.26 13.31
CA ARG A 903 14.38 -2.63 12.97
C ARG A 903 15.71 -2.64 12.24
N ALA A 904 15.91 -1.74 11.27
CA ALA A 904 17.15 -1.63 10.53
C ALA A 904 18.32 -1.27 11.46
N ALA A 905 18.12 -0.35 12.42
CA ALA A 905 19.12 0.00 13.43
C ALA A 905 19.52 -1.22 14.27
N THR A 906 18.54 -1.99 14.75
CA THR A 906 18.79 -3.21 15.53
C THR A 906 19.58 -4.25 14.73
N LEU A 907 19.22 -4.46 13.45
CA LEU A 907 19.93 -5.40 12.57
C LEU A 907 21.33 -4.89 12.22
N GLN A 908 21.51 -3.58 12.08
CA GLN A 908 22.80 -2.95 11.84
C GLN A 908 23.74 -3.11 13.03
N GLU A 909 23.26 -2.90 14.26
CA GLU A 909 24.02 -3.13 15.49
C GLU A 909 24.49 -4.59 15.62
N ARG A 910 23.71 -5.55 15.08
CA ARG A 910 24.06 -6.98 15.03
C ARG A 910 24.94 -7.37 13.84
N GLY A 911 25.14 -6.48 12.87
CA GLY A 911 25.84 -6.79 11.62
C GLY A 911 25.07 -7.71 10.67
N GLU A 912 23.74 -7.79 10.82
CA GLU A 912 22.85 -8.69 10.09
C GLU A 912 22.03 -7.98 8.99
N LEU A 913 22.09 -6.64 8.91
CA LEU A 913 21.23 -5.85 8.03
C LEU A 913 21.32 -6.24 6.55
N SER A 914 22.53 -6.27 5.98
CA SER A 914 22.70 -6.60 4.56
C SER A 914 22.29 -8.04 4.24
N THR A 915 22.63 -9.01 5.12
CA THR A 915 22.17 -10.39 4.97
C THR A 915 20.65 -10.50 5.02
N TRP A 916 20.01 -9.75 5.91
CA TRP A 916 18.56 -9.72 6.02
C TRP A 916 17.90 -9.13 4.78
N LEU A 917 18.41 -8.00 4.25
CA LEU A 917 17.89 -7.36 3.03
C LEU A 917 18.11 -8.25 1.80
N ASP A 918 19.33 -8.70 1.57
CA ASP A 918 19.74 -9.34 0.31
C ASP A 918 19.30 -10.82 0.22
N GLN A 919 19.05 -11.48 1.35
CA GLN A 919 18.69 -12.91 1.38
C GLN A 919 17.34 -13.14 2.05
N THR A 920 17.25 -12.86 3.35
CA THR A 920 16.09 -13.28 4.17
C THR A 920 14.79 -12.65 3.70
N LEU A 921 14.74 -11.32 3.54
CA LEU A 921 13.51 -10.61 3.19
C LEU A 921 13.00 -11.00 1.80
N ILE A 922 13.90 -11.06 0.80
CA ILE A 922 13.50 -11.41 -0.57
C ILE A 922 13.09 -12.88 -0.67
N ASP A 923 13.77 -13.80 0.00
CA ASP A 923 13.38 -15.22 0.00
C ASP A 923 12.05 -15.45 0.73
N GLU A 924 11.81 -14.75 1.84
CA GLU A 924 10.51 -14.78 2.52
C GLU A 924 9.39 -14.24 1.62
N LEU A 925 9.60 -13.09 0.96
CA LEU A 925 8.62 -12.52 0.02
C LEU A 925 8.37 -13.42 -1.18
N ALA A 926 9.42 -13.98 -1.79
CA ALA A 926 9.30 -14.91 -2.91
C ALA A 926 8.55 -16.18 -2.50
N SER A 927 8.89 -16.75 -1.34
CA SER A 927 8.22 -17.95 -0.82
C SER A 927 6.74 -17.71 -0.50
N LEU A 928 6.39 -16.52 0.01
CA LEU A 928 5.00 -16.13 0.21
C LEU A 928 4.25 -16.04 -1.12
N TRP A 929 4.89 -15.43 -2.13
CA TRP A 929 4.29 -15.22 -3.45
C TRP A 929 4.07 -16.53 -4.23
N SER A 930 5.02 -17.47 -4.15
CA SER A 930 4.90 -18.80 -4.75
C SER A 930 4.13 -19.79 -3.87
N SER A 931 3.67 -19.39 -2.68
CA SER A 931 2.98 -20.30 -1.75
C SER A 931 1.61 -20.76 -2.25
N ARG A 932 1.25 -21.99 -1.84
CA ARG A 932 -0.08 -22.57 -2.03
C ARG A 932 -1.19 -21.64 -1.51
N GLY A 933 -0.99 -21.08 -0.31
CA GLY A 933 -1.99 -20.23 0.34
C GLY A 933 -2.25 -18.93 -0.41
N PHE A 934 -1.20 -18.27 -0.89
CA PHE A 934 -1.34 -17.01 -1.62
C PHE A 934 -2.09 -17.19 -2.94
N TYR A 935 -1.69 -18.16 -3.76
CA TYR A 935 -2.39 -18.43 -5.02
C TYR A 935 -3.85 -18.85 -4.79
N ALA A 936 -4.09 -19.72 -3.81
CA ALA A 936 -5.43 -20.18 -3.46
C ALA A 936 -6.33 -19.03 -2.98
N MET A 937 -5.78 -18.07 -2.21
CA MET A 937 -6.49 -16.86 -1.78
C MET A 937 -6.90 -15.99 -2.96
N LEU A 938 -5.98 -15.73 -3.89
CA LEU A 938 -6.24 -14.93 -5.08
C LEU A 938 -7.30 -15.57 -5.97
N ARG A 939 -7.17 -16.89 -6.20
CA ARG A 939 -8.12 -17.67 -6.98
C ARG A 939 -9.51 -17.64 -6.34
N PHE A 940 -9.62 -17.93 -5.05
CA PHE A 940 -10.90 -17.91 -4.33
C PHE A 940 -11.52 -16.50 -4.30
N GLY A 941 -10.71 -15.45 -4.12
CA GLY A 941 -11.17 -14.06 -4.20
C GLY A 941 -11.76 -13.72 -5.57
N ASN A 942 -11.05 -14.06 -6.65
CA ASN A 942 -11.56 -13.86 -8.01
C ASN A 942 -12.85 -14.68 -8.26
N GLU A 943 -12.91 -15.90 -7.73
CA GLU A 943 -14.07 -16.77 -7.79
C GLU A 943 -15.30 -16.20 -7.05
N LEU A 944 -15.10 -15.52 -5.92
CA LEU A 944 -16.17 -14.83 -5.18
C LEU A 944 -16.71 -13.60 -5.92
N HIS A 945 -15.87 -12.91 -6.68
CA HIS A 945 -16.26 -11.69 -7.40
C HIS A 945 -16.68 -11.91 -8.87
N ALA A 946 -16.61 -13.15 -9.35
CA ALA A 946 -16.94 -13.52 -10.73
C ALA A 946 -18.39 -13.18 -11.11
N GLU A 947 -19.33 -13.31 -10.16
CA GLU A 947 -20.74 -12.97 -10.36
C GLU A 947 -21.03 -11.53 -9.91
N ALA A 948 -21.67 -10.74 -10.78
CA ALA A 948 -22.04 -9.36 -10.46
C ALA A 948 -22.97 -9.25 -9.23
N GLU A 949 -23.89 -10.21 -9.08
CA GLU A 949 -24.80 -10.26 -7.93
C GLU A 949 -24.06 -10.55 -6.62
N MET A 950 -23.09 -11.48 -6.63
CA MET A 950 -22.26 -11.80 -5.47
C MET A 950 -21.36 -10.61 -5.10
N ARG A 951 -20.81 -9.92 -6.10
CA ARG A 951 -20.03 -8.70 -5.90
C ARG A 951 -20.85 -7.60 -5.22
N ALA A 952 -22.07 -7.35 -5.70
CA ALA A 952 -22.97 -6.37 -5.09
C ALA A 952 -23.29 -6.75 -3.62
N LEU A 953 -23.60 -8.03 -3.35
CA LEU A 953 -23.86 -8.51 -2.00
C LEU A 953 -22.66 -8.37 -1.05
N LEU A 954 -21.45 -8.69 -1.53
CA LEU A 954 -20.22 -8.51 -0.75
C LEU A 954 -19.94 -7.03 -0.47
N SER A 955 -20.14 -6.16 -1.46
CA SER A 955 -19.99 -4.71 -1.28
C SER A 955 -20.99 -4.17 -0.24
N ASP A 956 -22.27 -4.52 -0.36
CA ASP A 956 -23.32 -4.15 0.59
C ASP A 956 -23.01 -4.65 2.01
N PHE A 957 -22.50 -5.87 2.13
CA PHE A 957 -22.11 -6.45 3.41
C PHE A 957 -20.92 -5.71 4.03
N LEU A 958 -19.87 -5.43 3.24
CA LEU A 958 -18.71 -4.66 3.68
C LEU A 958 -19.12 -3.24 4.12
N GLN A 959 -20.05 -2.60 3.42
CA GLN A 959 -20.63 -1.32 3.83
C GLN A 959 -21.39 -1.44 5.16
N HIS A 960 -22.19 -2.49 5.34
CA HIS A 960 -22.93 -2.73 6.58
C HIS A 960 -22.00 -2.90 7.79
N ILE A 961 -20.93 -3.68 7.63
CA ILE A 961 -20.00 -3.96 8.72
C ILE A 961 -18.94 -2.89 8.94
N ALA A 962 -18.64 -2.00 7.99
CA ALA A 962 -17.50 -1.08 8.14
C ALA A 962 -17.83 0.40 7.92
N ASN A 963 -18.91 0.75 7.21
CA ASN A 963 -19.23 2.16 6.91
C ASN A 963 -20.24 2.77 7.89
N SER A 964 -21.14 1.97 8.47
CA SER A 964 -22.06 2.44 9.52
C SER A 964 -21.31 2.71 10.83
N PRO A 965 -21.70 3.70 11.67
CA PRO A 965 -21.03 3.96 12.95
C PRO A 965 -20.95 2.72 13.86
N ALA A 966 -22.05 1.95 13.93
CA ALA A 966 -22.11 0.70 14.68
C ALA A 966 -21.23 -0.39 14.04
N GLY A 967 -21.31 -0.58 12.73
CA GLY A 967 -20.49 -1.57 12.02
C GLY A 967 -19.01 -1.29 12.20
N TYR A 968 -18.57 -0.07 11.90
CA TYR A 968 -17.20 0.35 12.11
C TYR A 968 -16.69 0.02 13.52
N GLN A 969 -17.46 0.39 14.55
CA GLN A 969 -17.11 0.12 15.94
C GLN A 969 -16.98 -1.38 16.23
N GLN A 970 -17.96 -2.18 15.79
CA GLN A 970 -17.97 -3.63 16.00
C GLN A 970 -16.84 -4.34 15.25
N THR A 971 -16.59 -3.98 14.00
CA THR A 971 -15.51 -4.54 13.18
C THR A 971 -14.14 -4.18 13.75
N THR A 972 -13.95 -2.93 14.18
CA THR A 972 -12.69 -2.49 14.78
C THR A 972 -12.40 -3.23 16.09
N LEU A 973 -13.42 -3.43 16.94
CA LEU A 973 -13.28 -4.23 18.17
C LEU A 973 -13.05 -5.72 17.89
N ALA A 974 -13.71 -6.28 16.88
CA ALA A 974 -13.52 -7.67 16.48
C ALA A 974 -12.09 -7.90 15.99
N LEU A 975 -11.56 -7.02 15.13
CA LEU A 975 -10.17 -7.08 14.69
C LEU A 975 -9.19 -6.89 15.84
N TYR A 976 -9.43 -5.95 16.75
CA TYR A 976 -8.63 -5.79 17.96
C TYR A 976 -8.61 -7.09 18.80
N THR A 977 -9.76 -7.74 18.96
CA THR A 977 -9.88 -9.00 19.70
C THR A 977 -9.15 -10.15 18.99
N LEU A 978 -9.22 -10.21 17.66
CA LEU A 978 -8.44 -11.17 16.86
C LEU A 978 -6.92 -10.95 17.01
N PHE A 979 -6.47 -9.71 17.08
CA PHE A 979 -5.07 -9.37 17.33
C PHE A 979 -4.62 -9.79 18.73
N LEU A 980 -5.43 -9.53 19.76
CA LEU A 980 -5.17 -10.00 21.13
C LEU A 980 -5.08 -11.53 21.19
N HIS A 981 -5.94 -12.21 20.44
CA HIS A 981 -5.90 -13.65 20.28
C HIS A 981 -4.63 -14.13 19.56
N ALA A 982 -4.23 -13.50 18.45
CA ALA A 982 -3.03 -13.88 17.71
C ALA A 982 -1.73 -13.83 18.53
N VAL A 983 -1.64 -12.95 19.54
CA VAL A 983 -0.48 -12.87 20.43
C VAL A 983 -0.50 -13.93 21.55
N ASN A 984 -1.69 -14.46 21.89
CA ASN A 984 -1.81 -15.56 22.85
C ASN A 984 -1.48 -16.92 22.21
N THR A 985 -0.19 -17.12 21.92
CA THR A 985 0.31 -18.35 21.30
C THR A 985 0.14 -19.61 22.17
N GLU A 986 0.07 -19.49 23.51
CA GLU A 986 -0.13 -20.63 24.41
C GLU A 986 -1.51 -21.27 24.25
N PHE A 987 -2.56 -20.46 24.09
CA PHE A 987 -3.91 -20.96 23.81
C PHE A 987 -4.11 -21.25 22.32
N TRP A 988 -3.78 -20.28 21.46
CA TRP A 988 -4.17 -20.33 20.05
C TRP A 988 -3.33 -21.29 19.23
N THR A 989 -2.08 -21.56 19.57
CA THR A 989 -1.27 -22.52 18.79
C THR A 989 -1.81 -23.95 18.93
N PRO A 990 -2.04 -24.49 20.14
CA PRO A 990 -2.65 -25.81 20.30
C PRO A 990 -4.07 -25.87 19.72
N PHE A 991 -4.87 -24.82 19.92
CA PHE A 991 -6.23 -24.74 19.38
C PHE A 991 -6.24 -24.71 17.84
N ALA A 992 -5.43 -23.87 17.21
CA ALA A 992 -5.33 -23.77 15.76
C ALA A 992 -4.80 -25.06 15.13
N ARG A 993 -3.81 -25.73 15.75
CA ARG A 993 -3.33 -27.05 15.30
C ARG A 993 -4.43 -28.10 15.36
N PHE A 994 -5.21 -28.11 16.43
CA PHE A 994 -6.35 -29.01 16.58
C PHE A 994 -7.40 -28.73 15.49
N LEU A 995 -7.83 -27.47 15.33
CA LEU A 995 -8.79 -27.10 14.28
C LEU A 995 -8.28 -27.39 12.87
N ALA A 996 -7.02 -27.06 12.55
CA ALA A 996 -6.43 -27.34 11.26
C ALA A 996 -6.38 -28.85 10.98
N THR A 997 -6.20 -29.69 12.01
CA THR A 997 -6.27 -31.15 11.88
C THR A 997 -7.70 -31.65 11.64
N LEU A 998 -8.71 -31.00 12.20
CA LEU A 998 -10.12 -31.34 11.93
C LEU A 998 -10.56 -30.87 10.54
N LEU A 999 -10.10 -29.70 10.11
CA LEU A 999 -10.46 -29.09 8.84
C LEU A 999 -9.52 -29.47 7.70
N ASP A 1000 -8.57 -30.38 7.94
CA ASP A 1000 -7.66 -30.89 6.92
C ASP A 1000 -8.47 -31.58 5.80
N PRO A 1001 -8.39 -31.09 4.54
CA PRO A 1001 -9.16 -31.65 3.42
C PRO A 1001 -8.68 -33.04 3.01
N ASP A 1002 -7.48 -33.46 3.40
CA ASP A 1002 -6.96 -34.81 3.08
C ASP A 1002 -7.26 -35.81 4.21
N ARG A 1003 -7.94 -35.37 5.28
CA ARG A 1003 -8.36 -36.24 6.40
C ARG A 1003 -9.53 -37.13 5.98
N ARG A 1004 -9.36 -38.44 6.19
CA ARG A 1004 -10.44 -39.43 6.07
C ARG A 1004 -11.13 -39.65 7.41
N TRP A 1005 -12.45 -39.78 7.38
CA TRP A 1005 -13.26 -39.92 8.58
C TRP A 1005 -13.82 -41.33 8.73
N ASP A 1006 -13.65 -41.95 9.89
CA ASP A 1006 -14.34 -43.20 10.25
C ASP A 1006 -15.77 -42.92 10.76
N ALA A 1007 -16.55 -42.21 9.94
CA ALA A 1007 -17.88 -41.72 10.28
C ALA A 1007 -18.84 -41.84 9.08
N PRO A 1008 -19.38 -43.05 8.78
CA PRO A 1008 -20.33 -43.22 7.68
C PRO A 1008 -21.68 -42.54 8.01
N PRO A 1009 -22.52 -42.16 7.03
CA PRO A 1009 -22.21 -42.04 5.61
C PRO A 1009 -21.32 -40.81 5.33
N LEU A 1010 -20.70 -40.75 4.14
CA LEU A 1010 -19.83 -39.63 3.71
C LEU A 1010 -18.48 -39.53 4.45
N SER A 1011 -17.84 -40.67 4.71
CA SER A 1011 -16.49 -40.77 5.29
C SER A 1011 -15.40 -40.03 4.51
N ASP A 1012 -15.56 -39.93 3.19
CA ASP A 1012 -14.59 -39.30 2.30
C ASP A 1012 -14.78 -37.77 2.18
N LEU A 1013 -15.93 -37.23 2.61
CA LEU A 1013 -16.19 -35.79 2.59
C LEU A 1013 -15.47 -35.11 3.78
N PRO A 1014 -14.58 -34.12 3.58
CA PRO A 1014 -13.94 -33.41 4.68
C PRO A 1014 -14.93 -32.64 5.55
N LEU A 1015 -14.56 -32.32 6.79
CA LEU A 1015 -15.45 -31.64 7.73
C LEU A 1015 -15.85 -30.24 7.24
N ALA A 1016 -14.90 -29.47 6.70
CA ALA A 1016 -15.16 -28.12 6.18
C ALA A 1016 -16.20 -28.13 5.05
N SER A 1017 -15.97 -28.98 4.04
CA SER A 1017 -16.91 -29.22 2.93
C SER A 1017 -18.27 -29.71 3.42
N HIS A 1018 -18.29 -30.62 4.40
CA HIS A 1018 -19.54 -31.14 4.94
C HIS A 1018 -20.37 -30.07 5.65
N VAL A 1019 -19.72 -29.21 6.44
CA VAL A 1019 -20.38 -28.07 7.09
C VAL A 1019 -20.90 -27.09 6.03
N ALA A 1020 -20.09 -26.73 5.03
CA ALA A 1020 -20.51 -25.82 3.97
C ALA A 1020 -21.71 -26.35 3.18
N LEU A 1021 -21.71 -27.65 2.84
CA LEU A 1021 -22.81 -28.32 2.14
C LEU A 1021 -24.09 -28.32 2.99
N ILE A 1022 -24.00 -28.67 4.27
CA ILE A 1022 -25.16 -28.62 5.17
C ILE A 1022 -25.69 -27.21 5.32
N THR A 1023 -24.82 -26.21 5.47
CA THR A 1023 -25.24 -24.81 5.57
C THR A 1023 -25.93 -24.35 4.28
N ARG A 1024 -25.41 -24.71 3.10
CA ARG A 1024 -26.05 -24.42 1.81
C ARG A 1024 -27.46 -25.01 1.73
N GLU A 1025 -27.61 -26.30 2.03
CA GLU A 1025 -28.91 -26.98 1.97
C GLU A 1025 -29.88 -26.47 3.03
N MET A 1026 -29.41 -26.24 4.27
CA MET A 1026 -30.24 -25.65 5.33
C MET A 1026 -30.80 -24.27 4.93
N LEU A 1027 -29.97 -23.40 4.36
CA LEU A 1027 -30.41 -22.08 3.90
C LEU A 1027 -31.35 -22.16 2.68
N THR A 1028 -31.22 -23.22 1.88
CA THR A 1028 -32.13 -23.49 0.76
C THR A 1028 -33.52 -23.87 1.25
N TYR A 1029 -33.61 -24.71 2.28
CA TYR A 1029 -34.87 -25.09 2.92
C TYR A 1029 -35.46 -23.97 3.81
N ASP A 1030 -34.61 -23.14 4.41
CA ASP A 1030 -35.03 -22.01 5.24
C ASP A 1030 -35.39 -20.76 4.40
N ALA A 1031 -36.49 -20.82 3.64
CA ALA A 1031 -36.95 -19.68 2.85
C ALA A 1031 -37.25 -18.42 3.70
N PRO A 1032 -37.85 -18.53 4.91
CA PRO A 1032 -38.12 -17.37 5.77
C PRO A 1032 -36.88 -16.78 6.45
N GLY A 1033 -35.78 -17.53 6.59
CA GLY A 1033 -34.59 -17.10 7.33
C GLY A 1033 -34.67 -17.35 8.83
N THR A 1034 -35.52 -18.30 9.25
CA THR A 1034 -35.76 -18.68 10.65
C THR A 1034 -34.47 -19.08 11.37
N ILE A 1035 -33.54 -19.82 10.74
CA ILE A 1035 -32.31 -20.26 11.41
C ILE A 1035 -31.37 -19.08 11.72
N LEU A 1036 -31.27 -18.12 10.80
CA LEU A 1036 -30.46 -16.92 10.99
C LEU A 1036 -31.04 -16.04 12.09
N GLU A 1037 -32.37 -15.96 12.17
CA GLU A 1037 -33.05 -15.23 13.25
C GLU A 1037 -32.87 -15.92 14.62
N VAL A 1038 -32.97 -17.25 14.68
CA VAL A 1038 -32.67 -18.03 15.89
C VAL A 1038 -31.22 -17.80 16.33
N LEU A 1039 -30.25 -17.84 15.41
CA LEU A 1039 -28.85 -17.55 15.71
C LEU A 1039 -28.66 -16.11 16.18
N HIS A 1040 -29.30 -15.14 15.53
CA HIS A 1040 -29.23 -13.73 15.90
C HIS A 1040 -29.77 -13.50 17.31
N ARG A 1041 -30.92 -14.08 17.68
CA ARG A 1041 -31.49 -14.00 19.04
C ARG A 1041 -30.62 -14.72 20.06
N GLY A 1042 -30.17 -15.92 19.73
CA GLY A 1042 -29.35 -16.75 20.61
C GLY A 1042 -27.97 -16.15 20.92
N LEU A 1043 -27.40 -15.37 20.00
CA LEU A 1043 -26.11 -14.70 20.19
C LEU A 1043 -26.22 -13.31 20.83
N ARG A 1044 -27.41 -12.72 20.86
CA ARG A 1044 -27.62 -11.37 21.40
C ARG A 1044 -27.67 -11.40 22.92
N SER A 1045 -26.74 -10.73 23.60
CA SER A 1045 -26.66 -10.75 25.07
C SER A 1045 -27.52 -9.70 25.80
N GLU A 1046 -28.12 -8.73 25.10
CA GLU A 1046 -29.00 -7.69 25.68
C GLU A 1046 -28.47 -6.99 26.96
N GLY A 1047 -27.14 -6.85 27.09
CA GLY A 1047 -26.50 -6.24 28.25
C GLY A 1047 -26.27 -7.20 29.43
N GLN A 1048 -26.56 -8.49 29.28
CA GLN A 1048 -26.14 -9.56 30.17
C GLN A 1048 -24.70 -9.99 29.88
N ALA A 1049 -24.06 -10.67 30.85
CA ALA A 1049 -22.69 -11.15 30.73
C ALA A 1049 -22.54 -12.26 29.67
N LEU A 1050 -23.58 -13.06 29.45
CA LEU A 1050 -23.62 -14.13 28.46
C LEU A 1050 -24.85 -13.97 27.57
N SER A 1051 -24.74 -14.38 26.32
CA SER A 1051 -25.88 -14.53 25.43
C SER A 1051 -26.73 -15.75 25.82
N PRO A 1052 -27.99 -15.86 25.37
CA PRO A 1052 -28.81 -17.05 25.61
C PRO A 1052 -28.10 -18.37 25.23
N LEU A 1053 -27.42 -18.42 24.07
CA LEU A 1053 -26.60 -19.58 23.70
C LEU A 1053 -25.40 -19.78 24.63
N GLY A 1054 -24.79 -18.69 25.10
CA GLY A 1054 -23.72 -18.74 26.10
C GLY A 1054 -24.17 -19.37 27.42
N VAL A 1055 -25.36 -18.98 27.92
CA VAL A 1055 -25.97 -19.56 29.13
C VAL A 1055 -26.23 -21.06 28.95
N ILE A 1056 -26.77 -21.46 27.80
CA ILE A 1056 -27.02 -22.88 27.49
C ILE A 1056 -25.70 -23.68 27.48
N VAL A 1057 -24.67 -23.16 26.80
CA VAL A 1057 -23.36 -23.84 26.70
C VAL A 1057 -22.68 -23.92 28.07
N GLU A 1058 -22.69 -22.85 28.85
CA GLU A 1058 -22.13 -22.82 30.20
C GLU A 1058 -22.83 -23.86 31.10
N LEU A 1059 -24.16 -23.87 31.13
CA LEU A 1059 -24.91 -24.83 31.95
C LEU A 1059 -24.66 -26.28 31.52
N VAL A 1060 -24.54 -26.55 30.21
CA VAL A 1060 -24.17 -27.89 29.72
C VAL A 1060 -22.76 -28.27 30.18
N ALA A 1061 -21.81 -27.34 30.17
CA ALA A 1061 -20.45 -27.59 30.63
C ALA A 1061 -20.41 -27.85 32.15
N ASP A 1062 -21.12 -27.05 32.95
CA ASP A 1062 -21.27 -27.24 34.39
C ASP A 1062 -21.96 -28.56 34.73
N TYR A 1063 -22.95 -28.97 33.94
CA TYR A 1063 -23.66 -30.24 34.12
C TYR A 1063 -22.74 -31.46 33.95
N TYR A 1064 -21.83 -31.39 32.96
CA TYR A 1064 -20.88 -32.46 32.67
C TYR A 1064 -19.55 -32.35 33.41
N ARG A 1065 -19.40 -31.34 34.28
CA ARG A 1065 -18.25 -31.14 35.15
C ARG A 1065 -17.94 -32.38 36.00
N ALA A 1066 -16.67 -32.56 36.38
CA ALA A 1066 -16.27 -33.67 37.23
C ALA A 1066 -16.98 -33.66 38.60
N ASP A 1067 -17.14 -32.45 39.15
CA ASP A 1067 -17.96 -32.14 40.31
C ASP A 1067 -18.88 -30.95 40.01
N PRO A 1068 -20.16 -31.20 39.68
CA PRO A 1068 -21.14 -30.15 39.38
C PRO A 1068 -21.45 -29.19 40.54
N SER A 1069 -20.97 -29.47 41.76
CA SER A 1069 -21.15 -28.60 42.92
C SER A 1069 -20.06 -27.53 43.08
N LEU A 1070 -18.98 -27.62 42.29
CA LEU A 1070 -17.90 -26.64 42.32
C LEU A 1070 -18.26 -25.41 41.49
N ALA A 1071 -18.24 -24.24 42.14
CA ALA A 1071 -18.26 -22.95 41.48
C ALA A 1071 -16.82 -22.52 41.12
N GLY A 1072 -16.55 -22.22 39.85
CA GLY A 1072 -15.23 -21.77 39.38
C GLY A 1072 -14.91 -22.17 37.94
N PRO A 1073 -13.77 -21.72 37.37
CA PRO A 1073 -13.37 -22.04 36.00
C PRO A 1073 -13.14 -23.54 35.80
N LEU A 1074 -13.47 -24.07 34.61
CA LEU A 1074 -13.35 -25.48 34.27
C LEU A 1074 -11.88 -25.92 34.14
N GLY A 1075 -11.52 -27.02 34.81
CA GLY A 1075 -10.18 -27.62 34.70
C GLY A 1075 -10.03 -28.56 33.50
N GLU A 1076 -8.82 -29.08 33.25
CA GLU A 1076 -8.57 -30.04 32.16
C GLU A 1076 -9.47 -31.29 32.23
N GLU A 1077 -9.65 -31.83 33.44
CA GLU A 1077 -10.52 -33.01 33.67
C GLU A 1077 -12.00 -32.68 33.45
N ASP A 1078 -12.42 -31.45 33.74
CA ASP A 1078 -13.78 -31.00 33.47
C ASP A 1078 -14.02 -30.95 31.95
N TYR A 1079 -13.14 -30.29 31.19
CA TYR A 1079 -13.26 -30.25 29.73
C TYR A 1079 -13.19 -31.63 29.08
N ARG A 1080 -12.32 -32.52 29.58
CA ARG A 1080 -12.25 -33.91 29.12
C ARG A 1080 -13.59 -34.64 29.30
N ARG A 1081 -14.25 -34.45 30.45
CA ARG A 1081 -15.58 -35.03 30.72
C ARG A 1081 -16.67 -34.39 29.88
N VAL A 1082 -16.64 -33.06 29.71
CA VAL A 1082 -17.59 -32.35 28.86
C VAL A 1082 -17.52 -32.89 27.42
N PHE A 1083 -16.34 -32.91 26.82
CA PHE A 1083 -16.17 -33.40 25.45
C PHE A 1083 -16.54 -34.88 25.29
N SER A 1084 -16.08 -35.76 26.19
CA SER A 1084 -16.43 -37.19 26.14
C SER A 1084 -17.92 -37.46 26.37
N SER A 1085 -18.58 -36.66 27.20
CA SER A 1085 -20.03 -36.78 27.44
C SER A 1085 -20.84 -36.29 26.25
N ILE A 1086 -20.44 -35.18 25.62
CA ILE A 1086 -21.05 -34.70 24.38
C ILE A 1086 -20.88 -35.72 23.26
N ALA A 1087 -19.67 -36.26 23.07
CA ALA A 1087 -19.42 -37.35 22.11
C ALA A 1087 -20.33 -38.55 22.39
N GLY A 1088 -20.40 -39.00 23.65
CA GLY A 1088 -21.26 -40.09 24.07
C GLY A 1088 -22.73 -39.84 23.75
N TRP A 1089 -23.22 -38.62 23.98
CA TRP A 1089 -24.59 -38.23 23.65
C TRP A 1089 -24.83 -38.19 22.13
N LEU A 1090 -23.92 -37.64 21.33
CA LEU A 1090 -24.04 -37.62 19.87
C LEU A 1090 -24.08 -39.04 19.28
N ALA A 1091 -23.31 -39.98 19.84
CA ALA A 1091 -23.29 -41.38 19.41
C ALA A 1091 -24.44 -42.24 19.96
N HIS A 1092 -25.19 -41.77 20.98
CA HIS A 1092 -26.09 -42.64 21.74
C HIS A 1092 -27.36 -43.02 20.95
N ARG A 1093 -27.47 -44.31 20.60
CA ARG A 1093 -28.54 -44.87 19.76
C ARG A 1093 -29.96 -44.83 20.33
N VAL A 1094 -30.11 -44.58 21.63
CA VAL A 1094 -31.37 -44.74 22.39
C VAL A 1094 -31.77 -43.49 23.18
N TYR A 1095 -30.84 -42.57 23.45
CA TYR A 1095 -31.06 -41.38 24.31
C TYR A 1095 -30.33 -40.15 23.74
N GLY A 1096 -29.70 -40.30 22.58
CA GLY A 1096 -28.91 -39.28 21.91
C GLY A 1096 -29.54 -38.92 20.57
N ILE A 1097 -28.84 -38.08 19.81
CA ILE A 1097 -29.33 -37.55 18.54
C ILE A 1097 -29.51 -38.64 17.46
N GLU A 1098 -28.80 -39.77 17.55
CA GLU A 1098 -29.03 -40.95 16.69
C GLU A 1098 -30.43 -41.57 16.86
N GLN A 1099 -31.05 -41.41 18.03
CA GLN A 1099 -32.45 -41.81 18.21
C GLN A 1099 -33.39 -40.89 17.43
N TYR A 1100 -33.11 -39.58 17.40
CA TYR A 1100 -33.89 -38.62 16.64
C TYR A 1100 -33.89 -38.95 15.14
N TYR A 1101 -32.72 -39.27 14.57
CA TYR A 1101 -32.63 -39.70 13.17
C TYR A 1101 -33.45 -40.96 12.87
N LYS A 1102 -33.47 -41.94 13.79
CA LYS A 1102 -34.33 -43.14 13.65
C LYS A 1102 -35.82 -42.81 13.72
N LEU A 1103 -36.23 -41.93 14.64
CA LEU A 1103 -37.62 -41.54 14.79
C LEU A 1103 -38.12 -40.75 13.57
N ALA A 1104 -37.29 -39.84 13.05
CA ALA A 1104 -37.55 -39.12 11.81
C ALA A 1104 -37.76 -40.10 10.63
N ALA A 1105 -36.88 -41.10 10.49
CA ALA A 1105 -37.01 -42.13 9.46
C ALA A 1105 -38.26 -43.02 9.64
N GLN A 1106 -38.68 -43.32 10.87
CA GLN A 1106 -39.84 -44.17 11.17
C GLN A 1106 -41.19 -43.47 10.94
N ARG A 1107 -41.27 -42.15 11.14
CA ARG A 1107 -42.49 -41.34 10.89
C ARG A 1107 -43.01 -41.47 9.46
N ARG A 1108 -42.15 -41.88 8.52
CA ARG A 1108 -42.47 -42.09 7.10
C ARG A 1108 -43.21 -43.41 6.81
N ILE A 1109 -43.16 -44.39 7.71
CA ILE A 1109 -43.78 -45.71 7.51
C ILE A 1109 -45.28 -45.69 7.88
N HIS A 1110 -45.70 -44.70 8.66
CA HIS A 1110 -47.10 -44.47 9.03
C HIS A 1110 -47.43 -42.98 8.87
N PRO A 1111 -48.00 -42.55 7.72
CA PRO A 1111 -48.43 -41.17 7.52
C PRO A 1111 -49.55 -40.75 8.47
#